data_AF-A0A4Y6R1H7-F1
#
_entry.id   AF-A0A4Y6R1H7-F1
#
_cell.length_a   1.000
_cell.length_b   1.000
_cell.length_c   1.000
_cell.angle_alpha   90.00
_cell.angle_beta   90.00
_cell.angle_gamma   90.00
#
_symmetry.space_group_name_H-M   'P 1'
#
loop_
_entity.id
_entity.type
_entity.pdbx_description
1 polymer ?
#
loop_
_entity_poly.entity_id
_entity_poly.type
_entity_poly.pdbx_seq_one_letter_code
_entity_poly.pdbx_strand_id
1 'polypeptide(L)'
;MPRDVSARSLMSFALQLMGVTWPRVREILVRHIGPTAVEVIEATWQLVSVLIERGPEGLVELVKEQLSPESIVSMILEAAVEYLVETLIQQVIMRVIGMLNPAGAIAQAIDLIYQVCSWIFRNAARIFRFVEAVVNGMADVIAGNIGGLAAAVERALASLIPPVIDFLAGLMHLGGLPGEVAEVITRLQTVVYAAMDRVIGFLAERGRALLARMGIGGEEEPDGGNDDTELGTTVRFSAANESHRLWFNVAGEDATLMVASVPEPIENKIAEWRGKVGDLPQEQQADATSKLDALAAVADETNADGDELARQFLEANRDLNDEVEPPNDSALEARERAIAGMLRELWGIFGDRASESSYLADMAANLPNHGRAYAGTVAGQWEPTITRAKLAPDGTTPIWDLTVVSPDGALALLRRDATRRELLPWFVAGSQSNPRSASSGIFRNPAFETDTPDPPHTVRPQFITALGSDTATRMVRVANRTISTEDNSSLLRQLQGISFTMTGGRWGSFVNLPVDTVNPLIKTAIAGAGTVVAFLRAMVSPGSTNGVTWTHFVSVWAASPETKNYVKRLFRNVQPESHEWITTEFIPRVLETAVDTANSGNIRDGLRWVTAHNRLRSPTRWVLHIPSVLPLRPAPAPGDASGRPLGSPRGVQTHHGPAVSVGFSGHVGAFRRREGDEVVTTGTIGTEEFHDWLREEFNASNSLGPLGYIRHLQSQLGVRLWDGTTAMIPVYALTQQVGMLYRMDNREDLELTVAQLALRQRLNWQRIQANFAEAYTATELEGAG
;
A
#
# COMPACT_ATOMS: atom_id res chain seq x y z
N MET A 1 -12.51 -23.06 -3.50
CA MET A 1 -11.46 -22.30 -4.21
C MET A 1 -11.98 -20.88 -4.46
N PRO A 2 -11.11 -19.86 -4.48
CA PRO A 2 -11.50 -18.48 -4.78
C PRO A 2 -12.14 -18.36 -6.16
N ARG A 3 -13.04 -17.39 -6.34
CA ARG A 3 -13.71 -17.11 -7.63
C ARG A 3 -12.80 -16.37 -8.61
N ASP A 4 -11.85 -15.58 -8.09
CA ASP A 4 -10.76 -14.90 -8.79
C ASP A 4 -9.60 -14.62 -7.82
N VAL A 5 -8.52 -14.00 -8.32
CA VAL A 5 -7.34 -13.62 -7.52
C VAL A 5 -7.43 -12.21 -6.93
N SER A 6 -8.62 -11.60 -6.89
CA SER A 6 -8.80 -10.29 -6.25
C SER A 6 -8.61 -10.40 -4.72
N ALA A 7 -8.18 -9.31 -4.10
CA ALA A 7 -7.99 -9.25 -2.65
C ALA A 7 -9.26 -9.65 -1.86
N ARG A 8 -10.44 -9.35 -2.41
CA ARG A 8 -11.75 -9.71 -1.82
C ARG A 8 -12.04 -11.21 -1.91
N SER A 9 -11.76 -11.85 -3.03
CA SER A 9 -11.92 -13.30 -3.20
C SER A 9 -10.91 -14.10 -2.36
N LEU A 10 -9.68 -13.60 -2.25
CA LEU A 10 -8.63 -14.22 -1.42
C LEU A 10 -8.93 -14.07 0.07
N MET A 11 -9.42 -12.91 0.52
CA MET A 11 -9.88 -12.69 1.90
C MET A 11 -11.10 -13.58 2.22
N SER A 12 -12.10 -13.61 1.35
CA SER A 12 -13.28 -14.46 1.53
C SER A 12 -12.91 -15.95 1.61
N PHE A 13 -11.97 -16.39 0.78
CA PHE A 13 -11.44 -17.75 0.83
C PHE A 13 -10.67 -18.02 2.14
N ALA A 14 -9.86 -17.08 2.63
CA ALA A 14 -9.15 -17.20 3.90
C ALA A 14 -10.11 -17.28 5.10
N LEU A 15 -11.16 -16.45 5.13
CA LEU A 15 -12.19 -16.48 6.17
C LEU A 15 -13.00 -17.79 6.14
N GLN A 16 -13.33 -18.29 4.96
CA GLN A 16 -13.98 -19.60 4.79
C GLN A 16 -13.06 -20.74 5.26
N LEU A 17 -11.76 -20.66 4.96
CA LEU A 17 -10.75 -21.63 5.40
C LEU A 17 -10.54 -21.59 6.92
N MET A 18 -10.73 -20.45 7.55
CA MET A 18 -10.69 -20.27 9.01
C MET A 18 -12.04 -20.54 9.69
N GLY A 19 -13.04 -21.02 8.96
CA GLY A 19 -14.32 -21.45 9.52
C GLY A 19 -15.29 -20.32 9.86
N VAL A 20 -15.00 -19.09 9.43
CA VAL A 20 -15.87 -17.92 9.59
C VAL A 20 -16.86 -17.90 8.43
N THR A 21 -17.94 -18.66 8.56
CA THR A 21 -18.96 -18.81 7.51
C THR A 21 -20.35 -18.47 8.05
N TRP A 22 -21.24 -17.96 7.19
CA TRP A 22 -22.62 -17.62 7.57
C TRP A 22 -23.37 -18.77 8.27
N PRO A 23 -23.28 -20.04 7.85
CA PRO A 23 -23.92 -21.14 8.56
C PRO A 23 -23.46 -21.30 10.01
N ARG A 24 -22.16 -21.12 10.30
CA ARG A 24 -21.62 -21.20 11.66
C ARG A 24 -21.97 -19.97 12.50
N VAL A 25 -22.05 -18.79 11.88
CA VAL A 25 -22.54 -17.56 12.53
C VAL A 25 -24.02 -17.69 12.88
N ARG A 26 -24.85 -18.19 11.96
CA ARG A 26 -26.28 -18.45 12.16
C ARG A 26 -26.52 -19.44 13.29
N GLU A 27 -25.73 -20.51 13.37
CA GLU A 27 -25.81 -21.49 14.47
C GLU A 27 -25.60 -20.83 15.84
N ILE A 28 -24.58 -19.97 15.95
CA ILE A 28 -24.29 -19.20 17.17
C ILE A 28 -25.44 -18.21 17.47
N LEU A 29 -25.96 -17.52 16.46
CA LEU A 29 -27.10 -16.59 16.61
C LEU A 29 -28.37 -17.33 17.08
N VAL A 30 -28.74 -18.45 16.44
CA VAL A 30 -29.90 -19.24 16.84
C VAL A 30 -29.77 -19.72 18.29
N ARG A 31 -28.55 -20.09 18.71
CA ARG A 31 -28.27 -20.49 20.09
C ARG A 31 -28.44 -19.33 21.08
N HIS A 32 -28.09 -18.11 20.70
CA HIS A 32 -28.08 -16.96 21.61
C HIS A 32 -29.30 -16.05 21.56
N ILE A 33 -30.05 -15.98 20.46
CA ILE A 33 -31.28 -15.15 20.36
C ILE A 33 -32.54 -15.94 19.97
N GLY A 34 -32.41 -17.25 19.74
CA GLY A 34 -33.53 -18.13 19.39
C GLY A 34 -33.84 -18.14 17.88
N PRO A 35 -34.46 -19.23 17.38
CA PRO A 35 -34.68 -19.43 15.94
C PRO A 35 -35.61 -18.39 15.32
N THR A 36 -36.68 -17.99 16.02
CA THR A 36 -37.67 -17.03 15.52
C THR A 36 -37.08 -15.64 15.29
N ALA A 37 -36.23 -15.15 16.20
CA ALA A 37 -35.55 -13.86 16.03
C ALA A 37 -34.57 -13.87 14.84
N VAL A 38 -33.87 -14.99 14.64
CA VAL A 38 -32.98 -15.18 13.47
C VAL A 38 -33.80 -15.25 12.18
N GLU A 39 -34.96 -15.89 12.19
CA GLU A 39 -35.84 -15.97 11.02
C GLU A 39 -36.47 -14.63 10.63
N VAL A 40 -36.80 -13.76 11.59
CA VAL A 40 -37.27 -12.38 11.32
C VAL A 40 -36.15 -11.55 10.66
N ILE A 41 -34.91 -11.70 11.12
CA ILE A 41 -33.73 -11.05 10.53
C ILE A 41 -33.48 -11.59 9.10
N GLU A 42 -33.64 -12.90 8.88
CA GLU A 42 -33.49 -13.54 7.56
C GLU A 42 -34.66 -13.24 6.60
N ALA A 43 -35.88 -13.04 7.11
CA ALA A 43 -37.04 -12.64 6.30
C ALA A 43 -36.89 -11.20 5.79
N THR A 44 -36.31 -10.32 6.62
CA THR A 44 -35.93 -8.95 6.23
C THR A 44 -34.82 -8.96 5.15
N TRP A 45 -34.01 -10.02 5.10
CA TRP A 45 -32.94 -10.20 4.12
C TRP A 45 -33.42 -10.60 2.71
N GLN A 46 -34.63 -11.17 2.56
CA GLN A 46 -35.18 -11.50 1.22
C GLN A 46 -35.57 -10.26 0.40
N LEU A 47 -35.88 -9.14 1.07
CA LEU A 47 -36.14 -7.82 0.44
C LEU A 47 -34.86 -7.08 -0.01
N VAL A 48 -33.68 -7.62 0.34
CA VAL A 48 -32.35 -7.01 0.12
C VAL A 48 -31.57 -7.75 -0.98
N SER A 49 -32.23 -8.59 -1.78
CA SER A 49 -31.61 -9.25 -2.93
C SER A 49 -31.25 -8.30 -4.09
N VAL A 50 -31.67 -7.04 -4.04
CA VAL A 50 -31.21 -5.95 -4.95
C VAL A 50 -29.90 -5.29 -4.47
N LEU A 51 -29.56 -5.39 -3.17
CA LEU A 51 -28.30 -4.83 -2.63
C LEU A 51 -27.08 -5.72 -2.88
N ILE A 52 -27.27 -6.95 -3.37
CA ILE A 52 -26.19 -7.87 -3.74
C ILE A 52 -25.43 -7.41 -4.99
N GLU A 53 -25.96 -6.45 -5.77
CA GLU A 53 -25.21 -5.79 -6.85
C GLU A 53 -24.27 -4.67 -6.35
N ARG A 54 -24.35 -4.22 -5.09
CA ARG A 54 -23.52 -3.09 -4.58
C ARG A 54 -22.98 -3.22 -3.14
N GLY A 55 -22.52 -4.39 -2.74
CA GLY A 55 -21.48 -4.51 -1.70
C GLY A 55 -21.84 -4.10 -0.24
N PRO A 56 -20.90 -4.29 0.71
CA PRO A 56 -21.16 -4.49 2.14
C PRO A 56 -21.23 -3.21 3.00
N GLU A 57 -21.71 -2.10 2.45
CA GLU A 57 -21.86 -0.84 3.20
C GLU A 57 -23.17 -0.78 4.01
N GLY A 58 -24.20 -1.55 3.62
CA GLY A 58 -25.51 -1.52 4.27
C GLY A 58 -25.60 -2.18 5.66
N LEU A 59 -24.61 -2.99 6.06
CA LEU A 59 -24.58 -3.61 7.40
C LEU A 59 -23.83 -2.78 8.45
N VAL A 60 -23.15 -1.71 8.02
CA VAL A 60 -22.28 -0.91 8.89
C VAL A 60 -23.05 0.25 9.55
N GLU A 61 -24.08 0.78 8.89
CA GLU A 61 -24.90 1.89 9.40
C GLU A 61 -25.74 1.50 10.62
N LEU A 62 -26.24 0.26 10.68
CA LEU A 62 -27.08 -0.23 11.80
C LEU A 62 -26.29 -0.64 13.05
N VAL A 63 -24.96 -0.75 12.97
CA VAL A 63 -24.10 -1.20 14.09
C VAL A 63 -23.31 -0.04 14.72
N LYS A 64 -23.21 1.09 14.03
CA LYS A 64 -22.36 2.23 14.42
C LYS A 64 -22.83 3.00 15.67
N GLU A 65 -24.07 2.84 16.13
CA GLU A 65 -24.59 3.68 17.22
C GLU A 65 -24.36 3.13 18.64
N GLN A 66 -23.96 1.87 18.87
CA GLN A 66 -23.74 1.38 20.25
C GLN A 66 -22.55 0.44 20.48
N LEU A 67 -21.72 0.13 19.49
CA LEU A 67 -20.57 -0.76 19.67
C LEU A 67 -19.40 -0.25 18.87
N SER A 68 -18.32 0.18 19.53
CA SER A 68 -17.07 0.51 18.81
C SER A 68 -16.51 -0.80 18.21
N PRO A 69 -16.43 -0.92 16.87
CA PRO A 69 -15.86 -2.11 16.20
C PRO A 69 -14.41 -2.40 16.64
N GLU A 70 -13.73 -1.37 17.12
CA GLU A 70 -12.40 -1.38 17.71
C GLU A 70 -12.27 -2.30 18.93
N SER A 71 -13.30 -2.40 19.78
CA SER A 71 -13.26 -3.23 20.99
C SER A 71 -13.36 -4.73 20.69
N ILE A 72 -14.15 -5.10 19.67
CA ILE A 72 -14.40 -6.48 19.26
C ILE A 72 -13.17 -7.03 18.52
N VAL A 73 -12.58 -6.24 17.62
CA VAL A 73 -11.40 -6.64 16.85
C VAL A 73 -10.16 -6.76 17.74
N SER A 74 -9.97 -5.82 18.68
CA SER A 74 -8.88 -5.88 19.66
C SER A 74 -8.98 -7.10 20.56
N MET A 75 -10.17 -7.43 21.08
CA MET A 75 -10.40 -8.59 21.94
C MET A 75 -10.15 -9.92 21.22
N ILE A 76 -10.53 -10.03 19.94
CA ILE A 76 -10.25 -11.22 19.12
C ILE A 76 -8.75 -11.34 18.82
N LEU A 77 -8.08 -10.22 18.51
CA LEU A 77 -6.64 -10.20 18.22
C LEU A 77 -5.80 -10.51 19.45
N GLU A 78 -6.12 -9.94 20.61
CA GLU A 78 -5.43 -10.24 21.87
C GLU A 78 -5.62 -11.69 22.27
N ALA A 79 -6.86 -12.22 22.24
CA ALA A 79 -7.11 -13.63 22.54
C ALA A 79 -6.41 -14.58 21.55
N ALA A 80 -6.30 -14.20 20.27
CA ALA A 80 -5.60 -14.99 19.25
C ALA A 80 -4.08 -14.93 19.43
N VAL A 81 -3.51 -13.77 19.76
CA VAL A 81 -2.06 -13.58 19.99
C VAL A 81 -1.64 -14.27 21.30
N GLU A 82 -2.42 -14.12 22.36
CA GLU A 82 -2.15 -14.71 23.67
C GLU A 82 -2.23 -16.24 23.62
N TYR A 83 -3.25 -16.78 22.95
CA TYR A 83 -3.36 -18.23 22.71
C TYR A 83 -2.27 -18.76 21.76
N LEU A 84 -1.88 -17.99 20.72
CA LEU A 84 -0.78 -18.36 19.83
C LEU A 84 0.54 -18.44 20.62
N VAL A 85 0.82 -17.46 21.48
CA VAL A 85 2.05 -17.41 22.29
C VAL A 85 2.06 -18.53 23.34
N GLU A 86 0.97 -18.73 24.10
CA GLU A 86 0.89 -19.80 25.10
C GLU A 86 0.96 -21.19 24.47
N THR A 87 0.20 -21.44 23.41
CA THR A 87 0.10 -22.77 22.79
C THR A 87 1.36 -23.10 22.01
N LEU A 88 1.98 -22.14 21.32
CA LEU A 88 3.23 -22.36 20.57
C LEU A 88 4.40 -22.64 21.53
N ILE A 89 4.52 -21.87 22.62
CA ILE A 89 5.60 -22.07 23.61
C ILE A 89 5.43 -23.40 24.34
N GLN A 90 4.20 -23.77 24.75
CA GLN A 90 3.97 -25.04 25.44
C GLN A 90 4.11 -26.27 24.54
N GLN A 91 3.67 -26.21 23.28
CA GLN A 91 3.83 -27.32 22.33
C GLN A 91 5.29 -27.54 21.95
N VAL A 92 6.09 -26.47 21.85
CA VAL A 92 7.54 -26.56 21.66
C VAL A 92 8.22 -27.17 22.89
N ILE A 93 7.84 -26.77 24.11
CA ILE A 93 8.39 -27.36 25.36
C ILE A 93 8.02 -28.84 25.51
N MET A 94 6.77 -29.23 25.21
CA MET A 94 6.34 -30.63 25.31
C MET A 94 7.00 -31.54 24.27
N ARG A 95 7.26 -31.04 23.06
CA ARG A 95 8.01 -31.77 22.02
C ARG A 95 9.50 -31.91 22.36
N VAL A 96 10.09 -30.90 23.04
CA VAL A 96 11.48 -30.92 23.53
C VAL A 96 11.68 -31.97 24.63
N ILE A 97 10.73 -32.12 25.55
CA ILE A 97 10.80 -33.14 26.62
C ILE A 97 10.61 -34.55 26.05
N GLY A 98 9.76 -34.73 25.03
CA GLY A 98 9.51 -36.02 24.39
C GLY A 98 10.66 -36.58 23.54
N MET A 99 11.65 -35.77 23.17
CA MET A 99 12.82 -36.18 22.37
C MET A 99 14.09 -36.44 23.20
N LEU A 100 14.00 -36.32 24.53
CA LEU A 100 15.11 -36.63 25.44
C LEU A 100 15.14 -38.14 25.77
N ASN A 101 15.60 -38.94 24.81
CA ASN A 101 16.15 -40.29 25.04
C ASN A 101 17.44 -40.43 24.18
N PRO A 102 18.50 -41.12 24.62
CA PRO A 102 19.86 -40.76 24.27
C PRO A 102 20.26 -41.24 22.86
N ALA A 103 21.01 -40.37 22.17
CA ALA A 103 21.69 -40.54 20.89
C ALA A 103 20.84 -40.38 19.59
N GLY A 104 20.89 -39.18 18.99
CA GLY A 104 20.73 -39.03 17.53
C GLY A 104 19.89 -37.84 17.03
N ALA A 105 18.81 -37.46 17.72
CA ALA A 105 17.83 -36.50 17.19
C ALA A 105 17.93 -35.06 17.74
N ILE A 106 18.83 -34.81 18.70
CA ILE A 106 18.95 -33.51 19.40
C ILE A 106 19.34 -32.37 18.45
N ALA A 107 20.24 -32.62 17.49
CA ALA A 107 20.69 -31.57 16.55
C ALA A 107 19.59 -31.15 15.56
N GLN A 108 18.75 -32.09 15.10
CA GLN A 108 17.66 -31.80 14.16
C GLN A 108 16.50 -31.07 14.84
N ALA A 109 16.21 -31.39 16.10
CA ALA A 109 15.22 -30.66 16.90
C ALA A 109 15.66 -29.23 17.20
N ILE A 110 16.94 -29.02 17.54
CA ILE A 110 17.51 -27.68 17.77
C ILE A 110 17.52 -26.86 16.47
N ASP A 111 17.85 -27.47 15.34
CA ASP A 111 17.84 -26.81 14.02
C ASP A 111 16.42 -26.42 13.59
N LEU A 112 15.42 -27.28 13.83
CA LEU A 112 14.02 -26.95 13.58
C LEU A 112 13.52 -25.79 14.46
N ILE A 113 13.84 -25.81 15.75
CA ILE A 113 13.51 -24.71 16.69
C ILE A 113 14.19 -23.42 16.24
N TYR A 114 15.47 -23.49 15.87
CA TYR A 114 16.23 -22.35 15.38
C TYR A 114 15.61 -21.79 14.09
N GLN A 115 15.22 -22.63 13.13
CA GLN A 115 14.60 -22.18 11.88
C GLN A 115 13.23 -21.53 12.11
N VAL A 116 12.40 -22.09 12.99
CA VAL A 116 11.08 -21.53 13.35
C VAL A 116 11.24 -20.22 14.11
N CYS A 117 12.05 -20.19 15.18
CA CYS A 117 12.29 -18.96 15.95
C CYS A 117 12.96 -17.87 15.09
N SER A 118 13.96 -18.23 14.27
CA SER A 118 14.65 -17.28 13.41
C SER A 118 13.75 -16.76 12.28
N TRP A 119 12.83 -17.57 11.74
CA TRP A 119 11.79 -17.09 10.83
C TRP A 119 10.84 -16.10 11.52
N ILE A 120 10.39 -16.41 12.75
CA ILE A 120 9.52 -15.52 13.53
C ILE A 120 10.24 -14.18 13.79
N PHE A 121 11.50 -14.19 14.24
CA PHE A 121 12.25 -12.94 14.50
C PHE A 121 12.55 -12.13 13.23
N ARG A 122 12.88 -12.78 12.11
CA ARG A 122 13.12 -12.10 10.82
C ARG A 122 11.85 -11.47 10.24
N ASN A 123 10.68 -12.05 10.54
CA ASN A 123 9.40 -11.61 10.02
C ASN A 123 8.54 -10.83 11.03
N ALA A 124 8.92 -10.78 12.30
CA ALA A 124 8.21 -10.04 13.35
C ALA A 124 7.96 -8.58 12.96
N ALA A 125 9.00 -7.89 12.46
CA ALA A 125 8.86 -6.49 12.01
C ALA A 125 7.89 -6.32 10.82
N ARG A 126 7.68 -7.36 10.00
CA ARG A 126 6.71 -7.34 8.88
C ARG A 126 5.29 -7.57 9.39
N ILE A 127 5.12 -8.46 10.35
CA ILE A 127 3.85 -8.73 11.03
C ILE A 127 3.41 -7.51 11.85
N PHE A 128 4.33 -6.88 12.60
CA PHE A 128 4.06 -5.63 13.32
C PHE A 128 3.66 -4.48 12.38
N ARG A 129 4.30 -4.34 11.21
CA ARG A 129 3.89 -3.35 10.20
C ARG A 129 2.51 -3.63 9.59
N PHE A 130 2.11 -4.89 9.47
CA PHE A 130 0.76 -5.25 9.05
C PHE A 130 -0.27 -4.83 10.11
N VAL A 131 -0.01 -5.15 11.38
CA VAL A 131 -0.87 -4.74 12.51
C VAL A 131 -0.97 -3.22 12.60
N GLU A 132 0.16 -2.52 12.49
CA GLU A 132 0.24 -1.06 12.51
C GLU A 132 -0.47 -0.44 11.29
N ALA A 133 -0.38 -1.04 10.10
CA ALA A 133 -1.11 -0.57 8.91
C ALA A 133 -2.62 -0.77 9.02
N VAL A 134 -3.09 -1.83 9.69
CA VAL A 134 -4.51 -2.07 9.95
C VAL A 134 -5.04 -1.10 11.01
N VAL A 135 -4.28 -0.85 12.08
CA VAL A 135 -4.64 0.10 13.16
C VAL A 135 -4.62 1.54 12.66
N ASN A 136 -3.58 1.95 11.92
CA ASN A 136 -3.49 3.31 11.36
C ASN A 136 -4.48 3.53 10.21
N GLY A 137 -4.82 2.48 9.45
CA GLY A 137 -5.86 2.54 8.43
C GLY A 137 -7.26 2.80 9.00
N MET A 138 -7.51 2.49 10.28
CA MET A 138 -8.76 2.85 10.96
C MET A 138 -8.84 4.35 11.29
N ALA A 139 -7.70 5.02 11.54
CA ALA A 139 -7.65 6.47 11.68
C ALA A 139 -7.98 7.21 10.36
N ASP A 140 -7.59 6.64 9.22
CA ASP A 140 -7.90 7.18 7.88
C ASP A 140 -9.38 7.00 7.46
N VAL A 141 -10.08 6.01 8.04
CA VAL A 141 -11.53 5.79 7.86
C VAL A 141 -12.36 6.83 8.63
N ILE A 142 -11.89 7.25 9.80
CA ILE A 142 -12.45 8.38 10.56
C ILE A 142 -12.28 9.70 9.78
N ALA A 143 -11.23 9.80 8.93
CA ALA A 143 -10.96 10.95 8.06
C ALA A 143 -11.59 10.85 6.65
N GLY A 144 -12.35 9.79 6.33
CA GLY A 144 -13.07 9.63 5.05
C GLY A 144 -12.23 9.15 3.86
N ASN A 145 -11.05 8.56 4.07
CA ASN A 145 -10.16 8.11 2.99
C ASN A 145 -10.19 6.58 2.77
N ILE A 146 -11.30 6.08 2.21
CA ILE A 146 -11.56 4.65 2.00
C ILE A 146 -10.57 4.01 0.98
N GLY A 147 -10.05 4.79 0.03
CA GLY A 147 -9.07 4.32 -0.96
C GLY A 147 -7.68 4.04 -0.38
N GLY A 148 -7.26 4.80 0.62
CA GLY A 148 -5.99 4.60 1.34
C GLY A 148 -5.94 3.28 2.10
N LEU A 149 -7.06 2.91 2.74
CA LEU A 149 -7.20 1.66 3.48
C LEU A 149 -7.05 0.43 2.58
N ALA A 150 -7.74 0.39 1.44
CA ALA A 150 -7.68 -0.75 0.53
C ALA A 150 -6.25 -1.00 0.03
N ALA A 151 -5.54 0.06 -0.35
CA ALA A 151 -4.15 -0.03 -0.82
C ALA A 151 -3.14 -0.34 0.31
N ALA A 152 -3.42 0.09 1.55
CA ALA A 152 -2.60 -0.23 2.71
C ALA A 152 -2.76 -1.71 3.11
N VAL A 153 -4.00 -2.19 3.17
CA VAL A 153 -4.32 -3.60 3.44
C VAL A 153 -3.80 -4.50 2.31
N GLU A 154 -3.93 -4.10 1.05
CA GLU A 154 -3.41 -4.84 -0.10
C GLU A 154 -1.88 -4.95 -0.06
N ARG A 155 -1.16 -3.86 0.21
CA ARG A 155 0.31 -3.88 0.35
C ARG A 155 0.77 -4.69 1.57
N ALA A 156 0.03 -4.60 2.67
CA ALA A 156 0.35 -5.33 3.88
C ALA A 156 0.13 -6.84 3.70
N LEU A 157 -0.98 -7.25 3.07
CA LEU A 157 -1.26 -8.63 2.69
C LEU A 157 -0.25 -9.14 1.65
N ALA A 158 0.07 -8.35 0.62
CA ALA A 158 1.08 -8.71 -0.39
C ALA A 158 2.47 -8.88 0.23
N SER A 159 2.80 -8.13 1.28
CA SER A 159 4.07 -8.27 2.02
C SER A 159 4.15 -9.51 2.91
N LEU A 160 2.99 -10.11 3.24
CA LEU A 160 2.87 -11.35 4.02
C LEU A 160 2.84 -12.61 3.15
N ILE A 161 2.50 -12.50 1.87
CA ILE A 161 2.50 -13.63 0.92
C ILE A 161 3.89 -14.30 0.83
N PRO A 162 5.02 -13.58 0.61
CA PRO A 162 6.32 -14.21 0.50
C PRO A 162 6.79 -14.91 1.79
N PRO A 163 6.72 -14.30 2.99
CA PRO A 163 7.09 -14.99 4.23
C PRO A 163 6.30 -16.26 4.52
N VAL A 164 5.00 -16.26 4.22
CA VAL A 164 4.12 -17.44 4.38
C VAL A 164 4.50 -18.52 3.39
N ILE A 165 4.82 -18.16 2.15
CA ILE A 165 5.34 -19.10 1.14
C ILE A 165 6.72 -19.63 1.56
N ASP A 166 7.60 -18.80 2.10
CA ASP A 166 8.93 -19.20 2.60
C ASP A 166 8.83 -20.14 3.82
N PHE A 167 7.84 -19.90 4.70
CA PHE A 167 7.53 -20.78 5.83
C PHE A 167 7.01 -22.14 5.35
N LEU A 168 6.04 -22.13 4.42
CA LEU A 168 5.50 -23.35 3.83
C LEU A 168 6.57 -24.09 3.01
N ALA A 169 7.45 -23.40 2.29
CA ALA A 169 8.56 -23.99 1.53
C ALA A 169 9.62 -24.62 2.45
N GLY A 170 9.89 -24.01 3.60
CA GLY A 170 10.73 -24.60 4.65
C GLY A 170 10.10 -25.84 5.28
N LEU A 171 8.78 -25.83 5.46
CA LEU A 171 8.02 -26.95 6.02
C LEU A 171 7.83 -28.11 5.03
N MET A 172 7.71 -27.81 3.73
CA MET A 172 7.53 -28.80 2.63
C MET A 172 8.76 -29.68 2.37
N HIS A 173 9.93 -29.34 2.94
CA HIS A 173 11.14 -30.16 2.86
C HIS A 173 11.18 -31.30 3.89
N LEU A 174 10.15 -31.44 4.74
CA LEU A 174 10.01 -32.54 5.69
C LEU A 174 8.78 -33.38 5.30
N GLY A 175 9.03 -34.54 4.69
CA GLY A 175 7.95 -35.42 4.22
C GLY A 175 7.08 -35.95 5.36
N GLY A 176 5.75 -35.88 5.20
CA GLY A 176 4.79 -36.64 6.02
C GLY A 176 3.53 -35.93 6.53
N LEU A 177 3.17 -34.72 6.09
CA LEU A 177 2.21 -33.89 6.85
C LEU A 177 0.97 -33.33 6.11
N PRO A 178 0.12 -34.13 5.43
CA PRO A 178 -1.24 -33.69 5.11
C PRO A 178 -2.18 -33.70 6.33
N GLY A 179 -1.97 -34.64 7.27
CA GLY A 179 -2.86 -34.85 8.43
C GLY A 179 -2.66 -33.81 9.55
N GLU A 180 -1.41 -33.52 9.92
CA GLU A 180 -1.13 -32.58 11.02
C GLU A 180 -1.46 -31.12 10.65
N VAL A 181 -1.34 -30.74 9.38
CA VAL A 181 -1.74 -29.40 8.89
C VAL A 181 -3.27 -29.24 8.98
N ALA A 182 -4.04 -30.26 8.63
CA ALA A 182 -5.49 -30.25 8.78
C ALA A 182 -5.90 -30.17 10.27
N GLU A 183 -5.15 -30.82 11.17
CA GLU A 183 -5.41 -30.79 12.60
C GLU A 183 -5.07 -29.43 13.23
N VAL A 184 -4.00 -28.77 12.79
CA VAL A 184 -3.64 -27.40 13.21
C VAL A 184 -4.67 -26.38 12.71
N ILE A 185 -5.10 -26.49 11.45
CA ILE A 185 -6.18 -25.64 10.90
C ILE A 185 -7.47 -25.87 11.69
N THR A 186 -7.82 -27.11 11.98
CA THR A 186 -9.03 -27.43 12.78
C THR A 186 -8.96 -26.85 14.18
N ARG A 187 -7.81 -26.95 14.86
CA ARG A 187 -7.60 -26.35 16.20
C ARG A 187 -7.70 -24.83 16.19
N LEU A 188 -7.16 -24.17 15.16
CA LEU A 188 -7.30 -22.72 14.97
C LEU A 188 -8.75 -22.34 14.67
N GLN A 189 -9.47 -23.11 13.86
CA GLN A 189 -10.91 -22.91 13.62
C GLN A 189 -11.72 -22.99 14.92
N THR A 190 -11.36 -23.88 15.85
CA THR A 190 -12.04 -23.98 17.16
C THR A 190 -11.84 -22.73 18.01
N VAL A 191 -10.64 -22.17 18.03
CA VAL A 191 -10.33 -20.93 18.77
C VAL A 191 -11.07 -19.74 18.17
N VAL A 192 -11.08 -19.62 16.85
CA VAL A 192 -11.83 -18.59 16.13
C VAL A 192 -13.34 -18.74 16.38
N TYR A 193 -13.88 -19.96 16.36
CA TYR A 193 -15.29 -20.20 16.66
C TYR A 193 -15.65 -19.82 18.10
N ALA A 194 -14.80 -20.12 19.09
CA ALA A 194 -15.02 -19.72 20.49
C ALA A 194 -14.96 -18.19 20.68
N ALA A 195 -14.10 -17.49 19.93
CA ALA A 195 -14.06 -16.04 19.94
C ALA A 195 -15.30 -15.42 19.27
N MET A 196 -15.72 -15.96 18.12
CA MET A 196 -16.98 -15.58 17.45
C MET A 196 -18.18 -15.77 18.39
N ASP A 197 -18.19 -16.86 19.14
CA ASP A 197 -19.26 -17.18 20.08
C ASP A 197 -19.38 -16.15 21.21
N ARG A 198 -18.25 -15.74 21.82
CA ARG A 198 -18.27 -14.72 22.88
C ARG A 198 -18.74 -13.37 22.36
N VAL A 199 -18.28 -12.98 21.18
CA VAL A 199 -18.65 -11.71 20.56
C VAL A 199 -20.12 -11.72 20.17
N ILE A 200 -20.58 -12.74 19.46
CA ILE A 200 -21.99 -12.84 19.05
C ILE A 200 -22.90 -13.01 20.27
N GLY A 201 -22.48 -13.74 21.31
CA GLY A 201 -23.20 -13.84 22.58
C GLY A 201 -23.37 -12.49 23.27
N PHE A 202 -22.30 -11.69 23.36
CA PHE A 202 -22.35 -10.33 23.90
C PHE A 202 -23.29 -9.41 23.10
N LEU A 203 -23.28 -9.52 21.77
CA LEU A 203 -24.19 -8.78 20.88
C LEU A 203 -25.64 -9.25 21.00
N ALA A 204 -25.85 -10.55 21.15
CA ALA A 204 -27.15 -11.19 21.32
C ALA A 204 -27.82 -10.82 22.63
N GLU A 205 -27.07 -10.69 23.73
CA GLU A 205 -27.58 -10.24 25.02
C GLU A 205 -28.06 -8.78 24.97
N ARG A 206 -27.37 -7.93 24.21
CA ARG A 206 -27.81 -6.55 23.95
C ARG A 206 -28.99 -6.49 22.98
N GLY A 207 -29.01 -7.37 21.98
CA GLY A 207 -30.14 -7.54 21.07
C GLY A 207 -31.41 -8.04 21.75
N ARG A 208 -31.31 -8.98 22.70
CA ARG A 208 -32.43 -9.42 23.54
C ARG A 208 -33.00 -8.30 24.39
N ALA A 209 -32.15 -7.48 25.00
CA ALA A 209 -32.60 -6.32 25.77
C ALA A 209 -33.34 -5.29 24.90
N LEU A 210 -33.01 -5.22 23.61
CA LEU A 210 -33.67 -4.34 22.63
C LEU A 210 -34.96 -4.97 22.08
N LEU A 211 -34.98 -6.27 21.79
CA LEU A 211 -36.15 -7.02 21.32
C LEU A 211 -37.22 -7.17 22.40
N ALA A 212 -36.81 -7.35 23.67
CA ALA A 212 -37.71 -7.32 24.82
C ALA A 212 -38.34 -5.93 25.02
N ARG A 213 -37.61 -4.84 24.75
CA ARG A 213 -38.13 -3.46 24.75
C ARG A 213 -38.99 -3.10 23.53
N MET A 214 -39.01 -3.95 22.49
CA MET A 214 -39.85 -3.83 21.30
C MET A 214 -40.99 -4.86 21.25
N GLY A 215 -41.22 -5.62 22.33
CA GLY A 215 -42.34 -6.57 22.44
C GLY A 215 -42.19 -7.87 21.64
N ILE A 216 -41.01 -8.18 21.11
CA ILE A 216 -40.78 -9.41 20.32
C ILE A 216 -40.00 -10.42 21.18
N GLY A 217 -40.72 -11.30 21.87
CA GLY A 217 -40.12 -12.40 22.64
C GLY A 217 -40.85 -12.88 23.90
N GLY A 218 -42.06 -12.40 24.18
CA GLY A 218 -42.90 -12.94 25.27
C GLY A 218 -43.72 -14.15 24.82
N GLU A 219 -43.80 -15.18 25.67
CA GLU A 219 -44.78 -16.26 25.56
C GLU A 219 -46.23 -15.72 25.69
N GLU A 220 -47.19 -16.51 25.20
CA GLU A 220 -48.60 -16.20 24.92
C GLU A 220 -49.41 -15.41 26.01
N GLU A 221 -50.22 -14.46 25.50
CA GLU A 221 -51.39 -13.68 26.00
C GLU A 221 -52.09 -14.06 27.33
N PRO A 222 -52.74 -13.10 28.07
CA PRO A 222 -53.91 -12.35 27.55
C PRO A 222 -54.18 -10.90 28.05
N ASP A 223 -54.93 -10.16 27.20
CA ASP A 223 -55.89 -9.07 27.45
C ASP A 223 -55.49 -7.81 28.28
N GLY A 224 -55.37 -6.67 27.59
CA GLY A 224 -55.90 -5.38 28.05
C GLY A 224 -55.14 -4.52 29.08
N GLY A 225 -53.84 -4.27 28.92
CA GLY A 225 -53.08 -3.30 29.74
C GLY A 225 -52.48 -2.15 28.92
N ASN A 226 -52.55 -0.92 29.44
CA ASN A 226 -52.11 0.31 28.78
C ASN A 226 -50.57 0.43 28.87
N ASP A 227 -49.84 -0.03 27.84
CA ASP A 227 -48.37 -0.09 27.82
C ASP A 227 -47.74 1.26 27.38
N ASP A 228 -48.26 2.37 27.93
CA ASP A 228 -47.86 3.74 27.57
C ASP A 228 -46.92 4.30 28.64
N THR A 229 -45.64 4.46 28.31
CA THR A 229 -44.58 4.89 29.25
C THR A 229 -43.92 6.22 28.85
N GLU A 230 -44.38 6.88 27.79
CA GLU A 230 -43.80 8.12 27.26
C GLU A 230 -44.90 9.13 26.90
N LEU A 231 -44.72 10.41 27.23
CA LEU A 231 -45.68 11.46 26.87
C LEU A 231 -45.61 11.80 25.37
N GLY A 232 -46.67 11.52 24.63
CA GLY A 232 -46.83 11.86 23.21
C GLY A 232 -46.04 10.96 22.27
N THR A 233 -46.09 11.26 20.97
CA THR A 233 -45.41 10.47 19.94
C THR A 233 -44.56 11.30 18.99
N THR A 234 -43.49 10.70 18.46
CA THR A 234 -42.70 11.35 17.40
C THR A 234 -43.40 11.18 16.05
N VAL A 235 -43.99 12.26 15.53
CA VAL A 235 -44.58 12.28 14.18
C VAL A 235 -43.56 12.78 13.15
N ARG A 236 -43.29 11.97 12.13
CA ARG A 236 -42.46 12.36 10.97
C ARG A 236 -43.34 12.70 9.78
N PHE A 237 -43.04 13.80 9.10
CA PHE A 237 -43.76 14.18 7.88
C PHE A 237 -42.83 14.88 6.88
N SER A 238 -43.20 14.83 5.61
CA SER A 238 -42.48 15.54 4.54
C SER A 238 -43.33 16.69 4.02
N ALA A 239 -42.71 17.86 3.84
CA ALA A 239 -43.34 19.06 3.30
C ALA A 239 -42.30 19.95 2.60
N ALA A 240 -42.67 20.59 1.49
CA ALA A 240 -41.78 21.42 0.68
C ALA A 240 -40.43 20.75 0.30
N ASN A 241 -40.43 19.44 0.06
CA ASN A 241 -39.25 18.60 -0.22
C ASN A 241 -38.24 18.48 0.95
N GLU A 242 -38.63 18.83 2.17
CA GLU A 242 -37.86 18.63 3.39
C GLU A 242 -38.53 17.59 4.30
N SER A 243 -37.73 16.86 5.08
CA SER A 243 -38.22 15.94 6.12
C SER A 243 -38.24 16.66 7.47
N HIS A 244 -39.38 16.59 8.14
CA HIS A 244 -39.66 17.27 9.40
C HIS A 244 -40.04 16.25 10.49
N ARG A 245 -39.79 16.63 11.74
CA ARG A 245 -40.24 15.92 12.93
C ARG A 245 -41.07 16.85 13.81
N LEU A 246 -42.14 16.31 14.39
CA LEU A 246 -42.96 16.91 15.45
C LEU A 246 -42.87 16.00 16.69
N TRP A 247 -42.62 16.56 17.88
CA TRP A 247 -42.54 15.81 19.15
C TRP A 247 -42.66 16.75 20.37
N PHE A 248 -42.97 16.21 21.55
CA PHE A 248 -42.91 16.96 22.82
C PHE A 248 -41.53 16.97 23.46
N ASN A 249 -41.09 18.14 23.93
CA ASN A 249 -39.93 18.28 24.81
C ASN A 249 -40.41 18.55 26.25
N VAL A 250 -40.21 17.58 27.15
CA VAL A 250 -40.67 17.63 28.54
C VAL A 250 -39.53 18.08 29.47
N ALA A 251 -39.77 19.13 30.25
CA ALA A 251 -38.83 19.68 31.21
C ALA A 251 -39.52 19.93 32.56
N GLY A 252 -39.65 18.89 33.38
CA GLY A 252 -40.45 18.98 34.60
C GLY A 252 -41.94 18.97 34.26
N GLU A 253 -42.70 19.92 34.82
CA GLU A 253 -44.15 20.03 34.61
C GLU A 253 -44.52 20.70 33.28
N ASP A 254 -43.53 21.21 32.54
CA ASP A 254 -43.71 21.90 31.26
C ASP A 254 -43.42 20.93 30.08
N ALA A 255 -44.34 20.85 29.12
CA ALA A 255 -44.20 20.07 27.89
C ALA A 255 -44.46 20.97 26.66
N THR A 256 -43.40 21.22 25.87
CA THR A 256 -43.49 22.09 24.68
C THR A 256 -43.48 21.27 23.40
N LEU A 257 -44.44 21.54 22.50
CA LEU A 257 -44.48 20.94 21.16
C LEU A 257 -43.42 21.56 20.23
N MET A 258 -42.53 20.70 19.73
CA MET A 258 -41.39 21.07 18.89
C MET A 258 -41.62 20.67 17.43
N VAL A 259 -41.17 21.48 16.46
CA VAL A 259 -41.22 21.17 15.02
C VAL A 259 -39.89 21.49 14.35
N ALA A 260 -39.34 20.61 13.50
CA ALA A 260 -38.01 20.87 12.91
C ALA A 260 -37.52 20.03 11.73
N SER A 261 -36.77 20.73 10.85
CA SER A 261 -35.43 20.36 10.35
C SER A 261 -34.27 20.92 11.22
N VAL A 262 -34.50 22.01 12.00
CA VAL A 262 -33.70 22.48 13.16
C VAL A 262 -34.65 22.78 14.35
N PRO A 263 -34.43 22.28 15.58
CA PRO A 263 -35.40 22.35 16.71
C PRO A 263 -35.86 23.76 17.09
N GLU A 264 -37.17 24.06 16.96
CA GLU A 264 -37.79 25.28 17.50
C GLU A 264 -39.24 25.04 18.01
N PRO A 265 -39.75 25.88 18.94
CA PRO A 265 -41.16 25.90 19.34
C PRO A 265 -42.07 26.24 18.16
N ILE A 266 -43.22 25.57 18.06
CA ILE A 266 -44.15 25.74 16.93
C ILE A 266 -44.71 27.17 16.83
N GLU A 267 -44.82 27.89 17.94
CA GLU A 267 -45.31 29.28 18.01
C GLU A 267 -44.37 30.24 17.26
N ASN A 268 -43.07 30.00 17.36
CA ASN A 268 -42.07 30.80 16.63
C ASN A 268 -42.22 30.61 15.12
N LYS A 269 -42.49 29.38 14.68
CA LYS A 269 -42.72 29.09 13.27
C LYS A 269 -43.98 29.75 12.74
N ILE A 270 -45.06 29.71 13.52
CA ILE A 270 -46.33 30.38 13.20
C ILE A 270 -46.11 31.90 13.11
N ALA A 271 -45.35 32.49 14.03
CA ALA A 271 -45.03 33.91 14.03
C ALA A 271 -44.18 34.32 12.80
N GLU A 272 -43.19 33.51 12.42
CA GLU A 272 -42.39 33.70 11.21
C GLU A 272 -43.29 33.75 9.96
N TRP A 273 -44.18 32.76 9.79
CA TRP A 273 -45.08 32.71 8.63
C TRP A 273 -46.13 33.80 8.62
N ARG A 274 -46.67 34.20 9.79
CA ARG A 274 -47.55 35.38 9.90
C ARG A 274 -46.85 36.65 9.38
N GLY A 275 -45.55 36.80 9.64
CA GLY A 275 -44.75 37.90 9.09
C GLY A 275 -44.62 37.89 7.57
N LYS A 276 -44.70 36.71 6.93
CA LYS A 276 -44.58 36.52 5.47
C LYS A 276 -45.89 36.55 4.70
N VAL A 277 -47.05 36.64 5.37
CA VAL A 277 -48.38 36.67 4.70
C VAL A 277 -48.46 37.81 3.68
N GLY A 278 -47.87 38.96 3.99
CA GLY A 278 -47.85 40.13 3.10
C GLY A 278 -47.10 39.91 1.78
N ASP A 279 -46.21 38.91 1.73
CA ASP A 279 -45.39 38.57 0.55
C ASP A 279 -46.12 37.62 -0.43
N LEU A 280 -47.25 37.04 -0.02
CA LEU A 280 -48.05 36.13 -0.84
C LEU A 280 -48.97 36.87 -1.83
N PRO A 281 -49.36 36.23 -2.96
CA PRO A 281 -50.40 36.75 -3.84
C PRO A 281 -51.70 37.07 -3.07
N GLN A 282 -52.35 38.18 -3.40
CA GLN A 282 -53.52 38.69 -2.65
C GLN A 282 -54.66 37.65 -2.51
N GLU A 283 -54.82 36.78 -3.49
CA GLU A 283 -55.80 35.69 -3.49
C GLU A 283 -55.49 34.55 -2.50
N GLN A 284 -54.25 34.41 -2.05
CA GLN A 284 -53.79 33.37 -1.11
C GLN A 284 -53.65 33.88 0.33
N GLN A 285 -53.63 35.19 0.56
CA GLN A 285 -53.40 35.78 1.88
C GLN A 285 -54.50 35.40 2.90
N ALA A 286 -55.77 35.42 2.47
CA ALA A 286 -56.89 35.07 3.35
C ALA A 286 -56.87 33.58 3.74
N ASP A 287 -56.55 32.69 2.79
CA ASP A 287 -56.44 31.25 3.04
C ASP A 287 -55.25 30.92 3.93
N ALA A 288 -54.08 31.52 3.67
CA ALA A 288 -52.89 31.35 4.49
C ALA A 288 -53.10 31.84 5.94
N THR A 289 -53.78 32.98 6.12
CA THR A 289 -54.12 33.50 7.46
C THR A 289 -55.05 32.55 8.22
N SER A 290 -56.11 32.07 7.56
CA SER A 290 -57.07 31.11 8.14
C SER A 290 -56.38 29.81 8.59
N LYS A 291 -55.47 29.28 7.76
CA LYS A 291 -54.69 28.07 8.08
C LYS A 291 -53.71 28.28 9.24
N LEU A 292 -53.06 29.44 9.32
CA LEU A 292 -52.18 29.80 10.44
C LEU A 292 -52.96 29.96 11.75
N ASP A 293 -54.16 30.53 11.70
CA ASP A 293 -55.03 30.67 12.89
C ASP A 293 -55.55 29.31 13.39
N ALA A 294 -55.94 28.42 12.47
CA ALA A 294 -56.33 27.06 12.80
C ALA A 294 -55.17 26.26 13.42
N LEU A 295 -53.96 26.37 12.85
CA LEU A 295 -52.77 25.73 13.39
C LEU A 295 -52.43 26.27 14.79
N ALA A 296 -52.51 27.58 15.00
CA ALA A 296 -52.24 28.20 16.29
C ALA A 296 -53.22 27.71 17.37
N ALA A 297 -54.52 27.67 17.08
CA ALA A 297 -55.52 27.20 18.03
C ALA A 297 -55.30 25.73 18.44
N VAL A 298 -54.99 24.85 17.48
CA VAL A 298 -54.73 23.44 17.76
C VAL A 298 -53.40 23.24 18.50
N ALA A 299 -52.37 24.03 18.18
CA ALA A 299 -51.09 23.99 18.89
C ALA A 299 -51.22 24.45 20.35
N ASP A 300 -51.95 25.54 20.61
CA ASP A 300 -52.21 26.05 21.96
C ASP A 300 -52.96 25.02 22.82
N GLU A 301 -54.01 24.39 22.27
CA GLU A 301 -54.76 23.32 22.96
C GLU A 301 -53.88 22.08 23.22
N THR A 302 -53.05 21.71 22.24
CA THR A 302 -52.15 20.54 22.34
C THR A 302 -51.05 20.76 23.37
N ASN A 303 -50.47 21.95 23.47
CA ASN A 303 -49.50 22.28 24.53
C ASN A 303 -50.15 22.26 25.92
N ALA A 304 -51.36 22.82 26.08
CA ALA A 304 -52.07 22.83 27.36
C ALA A 304 -52.39 21.42 27.86
N ASP A 305 -52.81 20.53 26.95
CA ASP A 305 -53.02 19.11 27.26
C ASP A 305 -51.69 18.39 27.55
N GLY A 306 -50.63 18.73 26.82
CA GLY A 306 -49.27 18.23 27.07
C GLY A 306 -48.78 18.57 28.47
N ASP A 307 -48.95 19.82 28.92
CA ASP A 307 -48.57 20.27 30.28
C ASP A 307 -49.37 19.54 31.37
N GLU A 308 -50.66 19.28 31.13
CA GLU A 308 -51.52 18.55 32.06
C GLU A 308 -51.12 17.08 32.15
N LEU A 309 -50.90 16.42 31.01
CA LEU A 309 -50.45 15.03 30.96
C LEU A 309 -49.02 14.89 31.52
N ALA A 310 -48.11 15.84 31.27
CA ALA A 310 -46.77 15.84 31.84
C ALA A 310 -46.80 15.82 33.38
N ARG A 311 -47.70 16.61 34.00
CA ARG A 311 -47.92 16.59 35.46
C ARG A 311 -48.41 15.22 35.94
N GLN A 312 -49.32 14.58 35.21
CA GLN A 312 -49.86 13.27 35.54
C GLN A 312 -48.82 12.15 35.35
N PHE A 313 -48.00 12.19 34.28
CA PHE A 313 -46.88 11.26 34.07
C PHE A 313 -45.78 11.43 35.13
N LEU A 314 -45.52 12.65 35.59
CA LEU A 314 -44.59 12.91 36.71
C LEU A 314 -45.12 12.40 38.06
N GLU A 315 -46.45 12.48 38.27
CA GLU A 315 -47.10 11.96 39.48
C GLU A 315 -47.12 10.42 39.49
N ALA A 316 -47.42 9.79 38.36
CA ALA A 316 -47.35 8.34 38.18
C ALA A 316 -45.92 7.79 38.36
N ASN A 317 -44.89 8.55 37.97
CA ASN A 317 -43.48 8.15 38.08
C ASN A 317 -42.78 8.56 39.40
N ARG A 318 -43.52 9.07 40.40
CA ARG A 318 -42.92 9.60 41.66
C ARG A 318 -42.55 8.53 42.69
N ASP A 319 -43.22 7.38 42.71
CA ASP A 319 -42.95 6.28 43.65
C ASP A 319 -42.99 4.93 42.92
N LEU A 320 -41.85 4.22 42.89
CA LEU A 320 -41.67 2.96 42.15
C LEU A 320 -42.51 1.79 42.70
N ASN A 321 -43.25 1.98 43.78
CA ASN A 321 -44.07 0.97 44.45
C ASN A 321 -45.59 1.26 44.37
N ASP A 322 -46.03 2.33 43.72
CA ASP A 322 -47.46 2.66 43.60
C ASP A 322 -48.05 2.08 42.30
N GLU A 323 -49.27 1.51 42.37
CA GLU A 323 -49.99 0.92 41.23
C GLU A 323 -50.68 1.99 40.34
N VAL A 324 -50.15 3.22 40.29
CA VAL A 324 -50.76 4.31 39.51
C VAL A 324 -50.38 4.15 38.03
N GLU A 325 -51.32 3.65 37.24
CA GLU A 325 -51.14 3.46 35.80
C GLU A 325 -50.96 4.83 35.08
N PRO A 326 -50.01 4.96 34.14
CA PRO A 326 -49.81 6.19 33.37
C PRO A 326 -51.10 6.62 32.65
N PRO A 327 -51.36 7.93 32.54
CA PRO A 327 -52.57 8.43 31.89
C PRO A 327 -52.56 8.07 30.40
N ASN A 328 -53.73 7.75 29.83
CA ASN A 328 -53.85 7.52 28.39
C ASN A 328 -53.65 8.83 27.62
N ASP A 329 -52.67 8.86 26.71
CA ASP A 329 -52.33 10.04 25.92
C ASP A 329 -52.80 9.97 24.44
N SER A 330 -53.59 8.95 24.07
CA SER A 330 -53.90 8.67 22.65
C SER A 330 -54.60 9.85 21.94
N ALA A 331 -55.31 10.69 22.69
CA ALA A 331 -55.90 11.93 22.19
C ALA A 331 -54.85 13.00 21.84
N LEU A 332 -53.76 13.08 22.62
CA LEU A 332 -52.61 13.94 22.37
C LEU A 332 -51.90 13.51 21.07
N GLU A 333 -51.58 12.21 20.93
CA GLU A 333 -50.95 11.69 19.71
C GLU A 333 -51.81 11.93 18.45
N ALA A 334 -53.14 11.83 18.57
CA ALA A 334 -54.05 12.10 17.47
C ALA A 334 -53.99 13.57 17.02
N ARG A 335 -53.85 14.50 17.97
CA ARG A 335 -53.66 15.93 17.69
C ARG A 335 -52.29 16.23 17.08
N GLU A 336 -51.22 15.57 17.51
CA GLU A 336 -49.89 15.69 16.87
C GLU A 336 -49.93 15.28 15.39
N ARG A 337 -50.63 14.19 15.06
CA ARG A 337 -50.82 13.76 13.67
C ARG A 337 -51.64 14.77 12.86
N ALA A 338 -52.63 15.42 13.46
CA ALA A 338 -53.43 16.47 12.83
C ALA A 338 -52.59 17.74 12.55
N ILE A 339 -51.78 18.18 13.53
CA ILE A 339 -50.85 19.30 13.39
C ILE A 339 -49.87 19.05 12.24
N ALA A 340 -49.28 17.85 12.14
CA ALA A 340 -48.42 17.48 11.02
C ALA A 340 -49.12 17.60 9.64
N GLY A 341 -50.43 17.34 9.59
CA GLY A 341 -51.26 17.56 8.40
C GLY A 341 -51.35 19.04 8.02
N MET A 342 -51.70 19.90 8.98
CA MET A 342 -51.83 21.35 8.77
C MET A 342 -50.49 22.01 8.39
N LEU A 343 -49.42 21.59 9.04
CA LEU A 343 -48.06 22.00 8.74
C LEU A 343 -47.67 21.70 7.28
N ARG A 344 -48.01 20.50 6.77
CA ARG A 344 -47.72 20.12 5.38
C ARG A 344 -48.35 21.09 4.37
N GLU A 345 -49.56 21.55 4.63
CA GLU A 345 -50.25 22.52 3.77
C GLU A 345 -49.58 23.89 3.83
N LEU A 346 -49.25 24.39 5.02
CA LEU A 346 -48.61 25.69 5.23
C LEU A 346 -47.19 25.75 4.65
N TRP A 347 -46.41 24.68 4.74
CA TRP A 347 -45.12 24.57 4.06
C TRP A 347 -45.25 24.60 2.53
N GLY A 348 -46.38 24.14 1.98
CA GLY A 348 -46.68 24.28 0.56
C GLY A 348 -46.88 25.73 0.11
N ILE A 349 -47.28 26.61 1.04
CA ILE A 349 -47.54 28.04 0.79
C ILE A 349 -46.28 28.89 1.04
N PHE A 350 -45.57 28.63 2.14
CA PHE A 350 -44.45 29.47 2.62
C PHE A 350 -43.04 28.89 2.39
N GLY A 351 -42.92 27.71 1.77
CA GLY A 351 -41.62 27.09 1.49
C GLY A 351 -40.80 27.88 0.45
N ASP A 352 -39.54 28.20 0.77
CA ASP A 352 -38.65 29.00 -0.07
C ASP A 352 -38.37 28.36 -1.44
N ARG A 353 -38.68 29.07 -2.54
CA ARG A 353 -38.12 28.79 -3.87
C ARG A 353 -36.86 29.65 -4.07
N ALA A 354 -35.67 29.07 -3.91
CA ALA A 354 -34.41 29.81 -4.01
C ALA A 354 -34.19 30.48 -5.39
N SER A 355 -33.75 31.75 -5.39
CA SER A 355 -33.53 32.60 -6.59
C SER A 355 -32.11 32.46 -7.17
N GLU A 356 -31.93 32.77 -8.46
CA GLU A 356 -30.62 32.76 -9.15
C GLU A 356 -29.54 33.56 -8.39
N SER A 357 -29.90 34.74 -7.89
CA SER A 357 -28.98 35.60 -7.13
C SER A 357 -28.53 34.95 -5.82
N SER A 358 -29.39 34.16 -5.17
CA SER A 358 -29.05 33.39 -3.98
C SER A 358 -28.01 32.31 -4.28
N TYR A 359 -28.18 31.56 -5.38
CA TYR A 359 -27.20 30.55 -5.79
C TYR A 359 -25.83 31.15 -6.14
N LEU A 360 -25.79 32.29 -6.82
CA LEU A 360 -24.53 32.96 -7.16
C LEU A 360 -23.78 33.49 -5.93
N ALA A 361 -24.51 33.93 -4.90
CA ALA A 361 -23.95 34.36 -3.61
C ALA A 361 -23.41 33.16 -2.83
N ASP A 362 -24.15 32.05 -2.78
CA ASP A 362 -23.72 30.81 -2.14
C ASP A 362 -22.44 30.24 -2.80
N MET A 363 -22.39 30.22 -4.14
CA MET A 363 -21.17 29.84 -4.86
C MET A 363 -20.01 30.79 -4.55
N ALA A 364 -20.25 32.10 -4.42
CA ALA A 364 -19.20 33.05 -4.09
C ALA A 364 -18.54 32.76 -2.74
N ALA A 365 -19.35 32.35 -1.76
CA ALA A 365 -18.92 32.04 -0.41
C ALA A 365 -18.17 30.70 -0.33
N ASN A 366 -18.63 29.68 -1.06
CA ASN A 366 -18.19 28.29 -0.84
C ASN A 366 -17.27 27.72 -1.92
N LEU A 367 -17.41 28.13 -3.19
CA LEU A 367 -16.62 27.57 -4.31
C LEU A 367 -15.10 27.71 -4.12
N PRO A 368 -14.55 28.82 -3.58
CA PRO A 368 -13.11 28.92 -3.31
C PRO A 368 -12.59 27.90 -2.29
N ASN A 369 -13.40 27.50 -1.30
CA ASN A 369 -13.00 26.51 -0.29
C ASN A 369 -12.91 25.12 -0.91
N HIS A 370 -13.90 24.74 -1.72
CA HIS A 370 -13.87 23.50 -2.50
C HIS A 370 -12.70 23.48 -3.49
N GLY A 371 -12.46 24.60 -4.17
CA GLY A 371 -11.30 24.75 -5.06
C GLY A 371 -9.97 24.55 -4.34
N ARG A 372 -9.83 25.03 -3.09
CA ARG A 372 -8.63 24.84 -2.29
C ARG A 372 -8.42 23.37 -1.93
N ALA A 373 -9.48 22.68 -1.49
CA ALA A 373 -9.42 21.24 -1.21
C ALA A 373 -9.07 20.43 -2.47
N TYR A 374 -9.65 20.80 -3.61
CA TYR A 374 -9.37 20.17 -4.89
C TYR A 374 -7.92 20.44 -5.36
N ALA A 375 -7.40 21.66 -5.19
CA ALA A 375 -6.00 21.96 -5.48
C ALA A 375 -5.04 21.08 -4.67
N GLY A 376 -5.34 20.79 -3.40
CA GLY A 376 -4.58 19.83 -2.58
C GLY A 376 -4.62 18.41 -3.16
N THR A 377 -5.78 17.99 -3.68
CA THR A 377 -5.93 16.69 -4.36
C THR A 377 -5.07 16.64 -5.62
N VAL A 378 -5.12 17.67 -6.47
CA VAL A 378 -4.30 17.77 -7.69
C VAL A 378 -2.81 17.80 -7.35
N ALA A 379 -2.41 18.56 -6.32
CA ALA A 379 -1.03 18.64 -5.86
C ALA A 379 -0.49 17.27 -5.43
N GLY A 380 -1.28 16.47 -4.71
CA GLY A 380 -0.90 15.10 -4.34
C GLY A 380 -0.73 14.16 -5.55
N GLN A 381 -1.53 14.35 -6.61
CA GLN A 381 -1.35 13.59 -7.86
C GLN A 381 -0.08 13.99 -8.61
N TRP A 382 0.31 15.27 -8.53
CA TRP A 382 1.53 15.77 -9.16
C TRP A 382 2.79 15.54 -8.33
N GLU A 383 2.67 15.33 -7.02
CA GLU A 383 3.81 15.21 -6.10
C GLU A 383 4.89 14.25 -6.62
N PRO A 384 4.60 12.99 -7.01
CA PRO A 384 5.63 12.07 -7.50
C PRO A 384 6.32 12.55 -8.78
N THR A 385 5.70 13.43 -9.55
CA THR A 385 6.28 14.00 -10.78
C THR A 385 7.10 15.25 -10.49
N ILE A 386 6.64 16.08 -9.55
CA ILE A 386 7.23 17.37 -9.18
C ILE A 386 8.46 17.18 -8.28
N THR A 387 8.35 16.30 -7.27
CA THR A 387 9.35 16.17 -6.19
C THR A 387 10.38 15.06 -6.44
N ARG A 388 10.15 14.19 -7.43
CA ARG A 388 11.08 13.10 -7.77
C ARG A 388 12.45 13.64 -8.17
N ALA A 389 13.44 13.41 -7.32
CA ALA A 389 14.88 13.67 -7.46
C ALA A 389 15.26 14.75 -8.50
N LYS A 390 14.69 15.95 -8.37
CA LYS A 390 15.12 17.14 -9.12
C LYS A 390 16.17 17.84 -8.30
N LEU A 391 17.39 17.33 -8.36
CA LEU A 391 18.50 17.85 -7.57
C LEU A 391 19.23 18.96 -8.32
N ALA A 392 19.68 19.94 -7.57
CA ALA A 392 20.55 21.00 -8.02
C ALA A 392 21.87 20.39 -8.53
N PRO A 393 22.74 21.20 -9.17
CA PRO A 393 24.01 20.72 -9.68
C PRO A 393 24.85 19.95 -8.63
N ASP A 394 24.74 20.32 -7.34
CA ASP A 394 25.33 19.63 -6.19
C ASP A 394 24.83 18.18 -5.94
N GLY A 395 23.80 17.75 -6.68
CA GLY A 395 23.17 16.45 -6.63
C GLY A 395 22.68 16.00 -5.26
N THR A 396 22.38 16.94 -4.35
CA THR A 396 21.85 16.65 -3.01
C THR A 396 20.73 17.60 -2.61
N THR A 397 20.76 18.85 -3.09
CA THR A 397 19.74 19.85 -2.77
C THR A 397 18.61 19.74 -3.79
N PRO A 398 17.34 19.56 -3.38
CA PRO A 398 16.21 19.69 -4.30
C PRO A 398 16.20 21.10 -4.91
N ILE A 399 16.06 21.21 -6.23
CA ILE A 399 15.92 22.51 -6.91
C ILE A 399 14.65 23.20 -6.39
N TRP A 400 13.60 22.42 -6.17
CA TRP A 400 12.33 22.82 -5.58
C TRP A 400 11.67 21.62 -4.88
N ASP A 401 10.65 21.91 -4.07
CA ASP A 401 9.76 20.93 -3.45
C ASP A 401 8.30 21.19 -3.88
N LEU A 402 7.32 20.58 -3.20
CA LEU A 402 5.90 20.74 -3.53
C LEU A 402 5.37 22.17 -3.29
N THR A 403 6.11 23.05 -2.61
CA THR A 403 5.69 24.43 -2.34
C THR A 403 5.61 25.29 -3.61
N VAL A 404 6.15 24.82 -4.74
CA VAL A 404 5.96 25.46 -6.05
C VAL A 404 4.52 25.38 -6.54
N VAL A 405 3.71 24.45 -6.03
CA VAL A 405 2.29 24.37 -6.33
C VAL A 405 1.54 25.45 -5.55
N SER A 406 0.99 26.45 -6.25
CA SER A 406 0.15 27.46 -5.62
C SER A 406 -1.26 27.48 -6.20
N PRO A 407 -2.29 27.44 -5.33
CA PRO A 407 -3.68 27.53 -5.78
C PRO A 407 -4.10 28.96 -6.17
N ASP A 408 -3.27 29.98 -6.00
CA ASP A 408 -3.68 31.39 -6.10
C ASP A 408 -4.38 31.73 -7.43
N GLY A 409 -3.78 31.42 -8.58
CA GLY A 409 -4.37 31.68 -9.90
C GLY A 409 -5.63 30.86 -10.16
N ALA A 410 -5.65 29.60 -9.71
CA ALA A 410 -6.80 28.72 -9.84
C ALA A 410 -7.98 29.19 -8.96
N LEU A 411 -7.72 29.69 -7.75
CA LEU A 411 -8.74 30.30 -6.90
C LEU A 411 -9.21 31.65 -7.45
N ALA A 412 -8.34 32.44 -8.07
CA ALA A 412 -8.73 33.67 -8.74
C ALA A 412 -9.69 33.43 -9.91
N LEU A 413 -9.52 32.31 -10.64
CA LEU A 413 -10.47 31.86 -11.66
C LEU A 413 -11.86 31.62 -11.05
N LEU A 414 -11.95 30.87 -9.94
CA LEU A 414 -13.24 30.53 -9.30
C LEU A 414 -14.01 31.74 -8.76
N ARG A 415 -13.32 32.83 -8.40
CA ARG A 415 -13.97 34.07 -7.93
C ARG A 415 -14.64 34.84 -9.07
N ARG A 416 -14.31 34.55 -10.34
CA ARG A 416 -14.90 35.22 -11.49
C ARG A 416 -16.38 34.91 -11.56
N ASP A 417 -17.15 35.94 -11.87
CA ASP A 417 -18.59 35.83 -12.05
C ASP A 417 -18.96 34.89 -13.22
N ALA A 418 -18.20 34.95 -14.32
CA ALA A 418 -18.37 34.05 -15.47
C ALA A 418 -18.25 32.56 -15.09
N THR A 419 -17.29 32.19 -14.24
CA THR A 419 -17.09 30.82 -13.78
C THR A 419 -18.25 30.32 -12.91
N ARG A 420 -18.80 31.19 -12.05
CA ARG A 420 -19.99 30.85 -11.22
C ARG A 420 -21.24 30.67 -12.09
N ARG A 421 -21.42 31.52 -13.09
CA ARG A 421 -22.54 31.40 -14.05
C ARG A 421 -22.46 30.12 -14.89
N GLU A 422 -21.26 29.62 -15.19
CA GLU A 422 -21.09 28.34 -15.88
C GLU A 422 -21.61 27.14 -15.07
N LEU A 423 -21.55 27.21 -13.73
CA LEU A 423 -22.05 26.17 -12.82
C LEU A 423 -23.53 26.33 -12.47
N LEU A 424 -24.14 27.48 -12.78
CA LEU A 424 -25.52 27.81 -12.42
C LEU A 424 -26.56 26.79 -12.94
N PRO A 425 -26.49 26.28 -14.19
CA PRO A 425 -27.46 25.29 -14.68
C PRO A 425 -27.55 24.03 -13.82
N TRP A 426 -26.46 23.60 -13.18
CA TRP A 426 -26.45 22.44 -12.28
C TRP A 426 -27.23 22.69 -10.98
N PHE A 427 -27.19 23.90 -10.44
CA PHE A 427 -27.97 24.27 -9.25
C PHE A 427 -29.45 24.38 -9.57
N VAL A 428 -29.78 24.98 -10.71
CA VAL A 428 -31.17 25.14 -11.15
C VAL A 428 -31.82 23.79 -11.47
N ALA A 429 -31.11 22.87 -12.13
CA ALA A 429 -31.63 21.54 -12.47
C ALA A 429 -31.91 20.65 -11.25
N GLY A 430 -31.14 20.79 -10.17
CA GLY A 430 -31.39 20.05 -8.91
C GLY A 430 -32.47 20.65 -8.02
N SER A 431 -32.67 21.97 -8.12
CA SER A 431 -33.64 22.70 -7.29
C SER A 431 -35.10 22.35 -7.54
N GLN A 432 -35.41 21.60 -8.61
CA GLN A 432 -36.78 21.14 -8.88
C GLN A 432 -37.23 20.01 -7.93
N SER A 433 -36.31 19.36 -7.22
CA SER A 433 -36.63 18.26 -6.28
C SER A 433 -35.84 18.29 -4.97
N ASN A 434 -34.72 19.02 -4.86
CA ASN A 434 -33.97 19.17 -3.61
C ASN A 434 -33.06 20.43 -3.66
N PRO A 435 -33.23 21.46 -2.79
CA PRO A 435 -32.42 22.68 -2.85
C PRO A 435 -30.92 22.36 -2.64
N ARG A 436 -30.11 22.58 -3.67
CA ARG A 436 -28.66 22.34 -3.64
C ARG A 436 -27.95 23.56 -3.07
N SER A 437 -27.23 23.42 -1.96
CA SER A 437 -26.27 24.43 -1.48
C SER A 437 -24.84 24.08 -1.87
N ALA A 438 -24.07 25.11 -2.25
CA ALA A 438 -22.64 25.04 -2.50
C ALA A 438 -21.82 24.74 -1.24
N SER A 439 -22.42 24.83 -0.04
CA SER A 439 -21.81 24.41 1.23
C SER A 439 -21.73 22.88 1.41
N SER A 440 -22.62 22.13 0.75
CA SER A 440 -22.66 20.67 0.87
C SER A 440 -21.49 20.00 0.13
N GLY A 441 -20.94 18.91 0.69
CA GLY A 441 -19.91 18.10 0.02
C GLY A 441 -20.34 17.54 -1.35
N ILE A 442 -21.66 17.52 -1.61
CA ILE A 442 -22.30 17.16 -2.87
C ILE A 442 -21.87 18.10 -4.02
N PHE A 443 -21.46 19.34 -3.73
CA PHE A 443 -21.07 20.33 -4.74
C PHE A 443 -19.67 20.08 -5.34
N ARG A 444 -18.75 19.49 -4.57
CA ARG A 444 -17.36 19.27 -5.01
C ARG A 444 -17.29 18.31 -6.20
N ASN A 445 -18.07 17.24 -6.18
CA ASN A 445 -18.06 16.19 -7.20
C ASN A 445 -18.39 16.71 -8.61
N PRO A 446 -19.53 17.37 -8.84
CA PRO A 446 -19.88 17.86 -10.17
C PRO A 446 -18.98 19.01 -10.63
N ALA A 447 -18.55 19.91 -9.74
CA ALA A 447 -17.71 21.05 -10.12
C ALA A 447 -16.27 20.63 -10.51
N PHE A 448 -15.71 19.60 -9.84
CA PHE A 448 -14.29 19.27 -9.96
C PHE A 448 -13.98 17.79 -10.22
N GLU A 449 -14.80 16.85 -9.79
CA GLU A 449 -14.42 15.43 -9.83
C GLU A 449 -15.02 14.68 -11.03
N THR A 450 -16.17 15.11 -11.55
CA THR A 450 -16.81 14.47 -12.71
C THR A 450 -16.10 14.80 -14.02
N ASP A 451 -15.76 13.78 -14.81
CA ASP A 451 -15.09 13.95 -16.12
C ASP A 451 -16.01 14.49 -17.21
N THR A 452 -17.29 14.11 -17.15
CA THR A 452 -18.34 14.52 -18.07
C THR A 452 -19.52 15.05 -17.25
N PRO A 453 -19.42 16.29 -16.72
CA PRO A 453 -20.51 16.88 -15.95
C PRO A 453 -21.75 17.06 -16.83
N ASP A 454 -22.92 16.89 -16.22
CA ASP A 454 -24.22 17.16 -16.84
C ASP A 454 -25.00 18.12 -15.93
N PRO A 455 -25.26 19.37 -16.35
CA PRO A 455 -24.91 19.97 -17.65
C PRO A 455 -23.39 20.17 -17.87
N PRO A 456 -22.90 20.16 -19.13
CA PRO A 456 -21.48 20.26 -19.42
C PRO A 456 -20.88 21.63 -19.11
N HIS A 457 -19.68 21.64 -18.53
CA HIS A 457 -18.88 22.84 -18.24
C HIS A 457 -17.37 22.55 -18.26
N THR A 458 -16.57 23.60 -18.29
CA THR A 458 -15.10 23.59 -18.43
C THR A 458 -14.35 24.10 -17.20
N VAL A 459 -15.04 24.36 -16.09
CA VAL A 459 -14.45 24.86 -14.83
C VAL A 459 -13.24 24.05 -14.38
N ARG A 460 -13.35 22.71 -14.36
CA ARG A 460 -12.23 21.84 -13.95
C ARG A 460 -11.00 21.92 -14.86
N PRO A 461 -11.08 21.68 -16.19
CA PRO A 461 -9.89 21.81 -17.04
C PRO A 461 -9.31 23.24 -17.02
N GLN A 462 -10.14 24.29 -16.91
CA GLN A 462 -9.63 25.65 -16.72
C GLN A 462 -8.88 25.80 -15.37
N PHE A 463 -9.43 25.23 -14.30
CA PHE A 463 -8.85 25.26 -12.95
C PHE A 463 -7.49 24.58 -12.90
N ILE A 464 -7.40 23.33 -13.40
CA ILE A 464 -6.14 22.58 -13.38
C ILE A 464 -5.12 23.24 -14.34
N THR A 465 -5.56 23.86 -15.46
CA THR A 465 -4.66 24.61 -16.35
C THR A 465 -4.05 25.80 -15.64
N ALA A 466 -4.86 26.61 -14.95
CA ALA A 466 -4.38 27.75 -14.18
C ALA A 466 -3.40 27.31 -13.08
N LEU A 467 -3.77 26.26 -12.33
CA LEU A 467 -2.92 25.68 -11.28
C LEU A 467 -1.57 25.20 -11.83
N GLY A 468 -1.59 24.47 -12.94
CA GLY A 468 -0.40 23.88 -13.55
C GLY A 468 0.51 24.92 -14.19
N SER A 469 -0.05 25.92 -14.89
CA SER A 469 0.72 27.02 -15.47
C SER A 469 1.40 27.90 -14.41
N ASP A 470 0.71 28.20 -13.31
CA ASP A 470 1.30 28.91 -12.17
C ASP A 470 2.43 28.09 -11.52
N THR A 471 2.22 26.79 -11.36
CA THR A 471 3.22 25.86 -10.84
C THR A 471 4.48 25.82 -11.72
N ALA A 472 4.32 25.66 -13.03
CA ALA A 472 5.43 25.68 -13.99
C ALA A 472 6.20 27.02 -13.94
N THR A 473 5.48 28.14 -13.87
CA THR A 473 6.09 29.48 -13.76
C THR A 473 6.90 29.63 -12.47
N ARG A 474 6.40 29.10 -11.35
CA ARG A 474 7.11 29.10 -10.07
C ARG A 474 8.34 28.21 -10.12
N MET A 475 8.26 27.02 -10.71
CA MET A 475 9.43 26.14 -10.92
C MET A 475 10.55 26.85 -11.68
N VAL A 476 10.22 27.48 -12.82
CA VAL A 476 11.20 28.25 -13.61
C VAL A 476 11.82 29.37 -12.78
N ARG A 477 11.02 30.08 -12.00
CA ARG A 477 11.50 31.16 -11.12
C ARG A 477 12.44 30.66 -10.03
N VAL A 478 12.11 29.55 -9.38
CA VAL A 478 12.96 28.92 -8.35
C VAL A 478 14.25 28.41 -8.98
N ALA A 479 14.17 27.72 -10.12
CA ALA A 479 15.34 27.25 -10.87
C ALA A 479 16.34 28.37 -11.19
N ASN A 480 15.87 29.52 -11.68
CA ASN A 480 16.71 30.68 -11.99
C ASN A 480 17.38 31.31 -10.75
N ARG A 481 16.89 31.02 -9.54
CA ARG A 481 17.50 31.49 -8.28
C ARG A 481 18.46 30.46 -7.68
N THR A 482 18.15 29.18 -7.84
CA THR A 482 18.90 28.07 -7.23
C THR A 482 20.12 27.64 -8.06
N ILE A 483 20.14 27.91 -9.37
CA ILE A 483 21.17 27.42 -10.29
C ILE A 483 21.82 28.57 -11.04
N SER A 484 23.15 28.73 -10.92
CA SER A 484 23.90 29.68 -11.76
C SER A 484 24.31 29.08 -13.11
N THR A 485 24.64 29.94 -14.07
CA THR A 485 25.20 29.51 -15.36
C THR A 485 26.56 28.84 -15.22
N GLU A 486 27.35 29.23 -14.22
CA GLU A 486 28.64 28.63 -13.87
C GLU A 486 28.46 27.22 -13.31
N ASP A 487 27.40 27.00 -12.51
CA ASP A 487 27.10 25.68 -11.96
C ASP A 487 26.60 24.72 -13.05
N ASN A 488 25.67 25.15 -13.92
CA ASN A 488 25.09 24.23 -14.90
C ASN A 488 24.24 24.89 -16.01
N SER A 489 24.89 25.58 -16.95
CA SER A 489 24.23 26.22 -18.11
C SER A 489 23.26 25.32 -18.91
N SER A 490 23.50 24.00 -18.98
CA SER A 490 22.63 23.09 -19.74
C SER A 490 21.36 22.72 -19.00
N LEU A 491 21.47 22.42 -17.70
CA LEU A 491 20.30 22.13 -16.84
C LEU A 491 19.41 23.38 -16.74
N LEU A 492 20.02 24.56 -16.55
CA LEU A 492 19.27 25.81 -16.48
C LEU A 492 18.43 26.06 -17.75
N ARG A 493 19.01 25.84 -18.94
CA ARG A 493 18.25 25.97 -20.21
C ARG A 493 17.08 24.99 -20.31
N GLN A 494 17.26 23.75 -19.86
CA GLN A 494 16.17 22.76 -19.85
C GLN A 494 15.05 23.20 -18.91
N LEU A 495 15.41 23.65 -17.71
CA LEU A 495 14.48 24.13 -16.69
C LEU A 495 13.68 25.35 -17.14
N GLN A 496 14.30 26.26 -17.89
CA GLN A 496 13.62 27.42 -18.47
C GLN A 496 12.55 27.05 -19.51
N GLY A 497 12.59 25.83 -20.05
CA GLY A 497 11.60 25.31 -20.99
C GLY A 497 10.38 24.64 -20.34
N ILE A 498 10.29 24.60 -19.01
CA ILE A 498 9.18 23.92 -18.30
C ILE A 498 7.85 24.62 -18.60
N SER A 499 6.84 23.82 -18.95
CA SER A 499 5.47 24.28 -19.18
C SER A 499 4.46 23.25 -18.72
N PHE A 500 3.17 23.59 -18.76
CA PHE A 500 2.07 22.71 -18.36
C PHE A 500 1.08 22.52 -19.51
N THR A 501 0.53 21.31 -19.65
CA THR A 501 -0.46 20.96 -20.68
C THR A 501 -1.59 20.09 -20.13
N MET A 502 -2.80 20.26 -20.67
CA MET A 502 -3.97 19.40 -20.39
C MET A 502 -3.97 18.07 -21.12
N THR A 503 -3.09 17.89 -22.12
CA THR A 503 -3.08 16.69 -22.95
C THR A 503 -2.57 15.43 -22.23
N GLY A 504 -2.02 15.58 -21.01
CA GLY A 504 -1.46 14.49 -20.21
C GLY A 504 -2.45 13.63 -19.43
N GLY A 505 -3.76 13.75 -19.67
CA GLY A 505 -4.82 13.02 -18.95
C GLY A 505 -5.57 13.90 -17.94
N ARG A 506 -6.29 13.27 -17.01
CA ARG A 506 -7.21 13.94 -16.07
C ARG A 506 -6.57 15.07 -15.25
N TRP A 507 -5.30 14.93 -14.93
CA TRP A 507 -4.53 15.88 -14.11
C TRP A 507 -3.62 16.80 -14.93
N GLY A 508 -3.62 16.68 -16.26
CA GLY A 508 -2.62 17.28 -17.12
C GLY A 508 -1.19 16.78 -16.84
N SER A 509 -0.21 17.38 -17.49
CA SER A 509 1.20 17.03 -17.33
C SER A 509 2.12 18.22 -17.50
N PHE A 510 3.31 18.14 -16.90
CA PHE A 510 4.38 19.10 -17.10
C PHE A 510 5.30 18.65 -18.23
N VAL A 511 5.63 19.57 -19.12
CA VAL A 511 6.51 19.36 -20.27
C VAL A 511 7.90 19.89 -19.92
N ASN A 512 8.95 19.25 -20.45
CA ASN A 512 10.36 19.62 -20.25
C ASN A 512 10.86 19.54 -18.80
N LEU A 513 10.17 18.81 -17.91
CA LEU A 513 10.74 18.46 -16.62
C LEU A 513 12.05 17.67 -16.81
N PRO A 514 13.11 17.95 -16.05
CA PRO A 514 14.32 17.13 -16.07
C PRO A 514 13.93 15.70 -15.68
N VAL A 515 14.18 14.72 -16.55
CA VAL A 515 14.15 13.32 -16.10
C VAL A 515 15.29 13.10 -15.11
N ASP A 516 15.22 12.04 -14.30
CA ASP A 516 16.35 11.63 -13.48
C ASP A 516 17.52 11.41 -14.45
N THR A 517 18.42 12.37 -14.49
CA THR A 517 19.48 12.50 -15.48
C THR A 517 20.78 12.43 -14.71
N VAL A 518 21.80 11.86 -15.36
CA VAL A 518 23.18 11.87 -14.85
C VAL A 518 23.51 13.26 -14.33
N ASN A 519 23.93 13.36 -13.08
CA ASN A 519 24.30 14.62 -12.42
C ASN A 519 25.22 15.40 -13.36
N PRO A 520 24.83 16.60 -13.82
CA PRO A 520 25.58 17.22 -14.89
C PRO A 520 26.91 17.81 -14.43
N LEU A 521 27.12 18.10 -13.14
CA LEU A 521 28.45 18.46 -12.62
C LEU A 521 29.39 17.25 -12.73
N ILE A 522 28.97 16.07 -12.26
CA ILE A 522 29.79 14.84 -12.39
C ILE A 522 30.06 14.54 -13.87
N LYS A 523 29.04 14.64 -14.73
CA LYS A 523 29.17 14.43 -16.17
C LYS A 523 30.19 15.39 -16.80
N THR A 524 30.10 16.67 -16.46
CA THR A 524 30.99 17.73 -16.99
C THR A 524 32.39 17.57 -16.43
N ALA A 525 32.55 17.24 -15.14
CA ALA A 525 33.83 17.04 -14.51
C ALA A 525 34.58 15.84 -15.09
N ILE A 526 33.87 14.73 -15.38
CA ILE A 526 34.43 13.57 -16.08
C ILE A 526 34.84 13.93 -17.51
N ALA A 527 33.98 14.66 -18.24
CA ALA A 527 34.29 15.10 -19.59
C ALA A 527 35.50 16.04 -19.62
N GLY A 528 35.60 16.97 -18.67
CA GLY A 528 36.73 17.89 -18.52
C GLY A 528 38.03 17.19 -18.13
N ALA A 529 37.96 16.10 -17.38
CA ALA A 529 39.11 15.24 -17.08
C ALA A 529 39.49 14.31 -18.26
N GLY A 530 38.70 14.29 -19.34
CA GLY A 530 38.89 13.46 -20.54
C GLY A 530 38.45 12.01 -20.38
N THR A 531 38.76 11.35 -19.26
CA THR A 531 38.32 9.97 -18.98
C THR A 531 37.83 9.81 -17.54
N VAL A 532 36.98 8.81 -17.29
CA VAL A 532 36.54 8.48 -15.93
C VAL A 532 37.72 8.10 -15.03
N VAL A 533 38.74 7.42 -15.55
CA VAL A 533 39.93 7.04 -14.76
C VAL A 533 40.74 8.28 -14.39
N ALA A 534 40.94 9.22 -15.31
CA ALA A 534 41.61 10.49 -15.02
C ALA A 534 40.84 11.31 -13.98
N PHE A 535 39.52 11.34 -14.07
CA PHE A 535 38.64 11.96 -13.07
C PHE A 535 38.80 11.33 -11.68
N LEU A 536 38.76 9.99 -11.59
CA LEU A 536 38.94 9.28 -10.32
C LEU A 536 40.34 9.49 -9.73
N ARG A 537 41.38 9.51 -10.56
CA ARG A 537 42.76 9.79 -10.12
C ARG A 537 42.89 11.19 -9.55
N ALA A 538 42.26 12.19 -10.17
CA ALA A 538 42.34 13.58 -9.73
C ALA A 538 41.67 13.80 -8.37
N MET A 539 40.71 12.96 -7.97
CA MET A 539 40.11 12.98 -6.63
C MET A 539 41.03 12.53 -5.50
N VAL A 540 42.10 11.79 -5.79
CA VAL A 540 43.04 11.28 -4.78
C VAL A 540 43.83 12.43 -4.14
N SER A 541 44.07 13.50 -4.88
CA SER A 541 44.77 14.69 -4.38
C SER A 541 43.80 15.63 -3.63
N PRO A 542 44.26 16.33 -2.58
CA PRO A 542 43.43 17.33 -1.89
C PRO A 542 42.94 18.42 -2.85
N GLY A 543 41.63 18.70 -2.84
CA GLY A 543 41.02 19.76 -3.65
C GLY A 543 39.75 19.32 -4.37
N SER A 544 39.40 20.05 -5.42
CA SER A 544 38.28 19.73 -6.32
C SER A 544 38.78 19.48 -7.73
N THR A 545 38.26 18.46 -8.41
CA THR A 545 38.50 18.22 -9.85
C THR A 545 37.33 18.82 -10.63
N ASN A 546 37.59 19.87 -11.42
CA ASN A 546 36.55 20.55 -12.20
C ASN A 546 35.31 20.93 -11.36
N GLY A 547 35.53 21.44 -10.14
CA GLY A 547 34.46 21.82 -9.20
C GLY A 547 33.84 20.68 -8.39
N VAL A 548 34.28 19.43 -8.57
CA VAL A 548 33.79 18.26 -7.82
C VAL A 548 34.82 17.82 -6.79
N THR A 549 34.45 17.86 -5.51
CA THR A 549 35.25 17.30 -4.41
C THR A 549 34.94 15.82 -4.20
N TRP A 550 35.81 15.11 -3.47
CA TRP A 550 35.56 13.73 -3.03
C TRP A 550 34.21 13.60 -2.29
N THR A 551 33.97 14.46 -1.29
CA THR A 551 32.74 14.46 -0.50
C THR A 551 31.49 14.65 -1.37
N HIS A 552 31.57 15.57 -2.33
CA HIS A 552 30.48 15.80 -3.29
C HIS A 552 30.26 14.59 -4.20
N PHE A 553 31.32 13.95 -4.71
CA PHE A 553 31.17 12.76 -5.55
C PHE A 553 30.48 11.60 -4.81
N VAL A 554 30.86 11.34 -3.56
CA VAL A 554 30.26 10.26 -2.75
C VAL A 554 28.80 10.54 -2.44
N SER A 555 28.45 11.78 -2.09
CA SER A 555 27.06 12.15 -1.83
C SER A 555 26.19 11.94 -3.07
N VAL A 556 26.65 12.39 -4.24
CA VAL A 556 25.93 12.20 -5.51
C VAL A 556 25.86 10.72 -5.90
N TRP A 557 26.91 9.94 -5.67
CA TRP A 557 26.92 8.50 -5.93
C TRP A 557 25.84 7.77 -5.11
N ALA A 558 25.66 8.15 -3.85
CA ALA A 558 24.64 7.57 -2.97
C ALA A 558 23.23 8.04 -3.32
N ALA A 559 23.07 9.31 -3.72
CA ALA A 559 21.77 9.94 -3.96
C ALA A 559 21.21 9.71 -5.37
N SER A 560 22.05 9.49 -6.39
CA SER A 560 21.63 9.39 -7.80
C SER A 560 22.00 8.04 -8.44
N PRO A 561 21.05 7.09 -8.53
CA PRO A 561 21.23 5.82 -9.24
C PRO A 561 21.68 5.98 -10.70
N GLU A 562 21.19 7.01 -11.39
CA GLU A 562 21.50 7.30 -12.80
C GLU A 562 22.96 7.73 -12.95
N THR A 563 23.44 8.60 -12.07
CA THR A 563 24.85 9.04 -12.05
C THR A 563 25.76 7.88 -11.70
N LYS A 564 25.42 7.12 -10.66
CA LYS A 564 26.12 5.89 -10.29
C LYS A 564 26.26 4.94 -11.48
N ASN A 565 25.15 4.63 -12.15
CA ASN A 565 25.15 3.73 -13.31
C ASN A 565 25.92 4.32 -14.52
N TYR A 566 25.89 5.63 -14.71
CA TYR A 566 26.69 6.31 -15.72
C TYR A 566 28.20 6.15 -15.46
N VAL A 567 28.66 6.44 -14.25
CA VAL A 567 30.07 6.30 -13.87
C VAL A 567 30.51 4.84 -13.98
N LYS A 568 29.73 3.88 -13.47
CA LYS A 568 30.01 2.44 -13.60
C LYS A 568 30.15 2.02 -15.06
N ARG A 569 29.25 2.48 -15.93
CA ARG A 569 29.30 2.16 -17.37
C ARG A 569 30.55 2.73 -18.04
N LEU A 570 30.90 3.98 -17.75
CA LEU A 570 32.16 4.55 -18.24
C LEU A 570 33.37 3.74 -17.77
N PHE A 571 33.37 3.35 -16.50
CA PHE A 571 34.48 2.58 -15.91
C PHE A 571 34.59 1.17 -16.49
N ARG A 572 33.47 0.48 -16.73
CA ARG A 572 33.44 -0.82 -17.43
C ARG A 572 33.95 -0.71 -18.86
N ASN A 573 33.59 0.38 -19.55
CA ASN A 573 33.94 0.61 -20.94
C ASN A 573 35.39 1.05 -21.15
N VAL A 574 36.18 1.27 -20.09
CA VAL A 574 37.63 1.44 -20.20
C VAL A 574 38.26 0.20 -20.84
N GLN A 575 37.77 -0.99 -20.47
CA GLN A 575 38.11 -2.25 -21.11
C GLN A 575 36.84 -3.12 -21.26
N PRO A 576 36.15 -3.02 -22.41
CA PRO A 576 34.92 -3.77 -22.65
C PRO A 576 35.11 -5.28 -22.53
N GLU A 577 34.04 -5.99 -22.16
CA GLU A 577 34.02 -7.47 -22.02
C GLU A 577 35.05 -8.02 -21.01
N SER A 578 35.47 -7.19 -20.04
CA SER A 578 36.31 -7.60 -18.93
C SER A 578 35.53 -7.65 -17.61
N HIS A 579 35.87 -8.62 -16.79
CA HIS A 579 35.53 -8.70 -15.38
C HIS A 579 36.50 -7.86 -14.57
N GLU A 580 35.98 -6.98 -13.72
CA GLU A 580 36.76 -6.25 -12.72
C GLU A 580 36.94 -7.06 -11.44
N TRP A 581 38.18 -7.30 -11.03
CA TRP A 581 38.49 -8.03 -9.79
C TRP A 581 38.29 -7.17 -8.53
N ILE A 582 38.12 -5.87 -8.68
CA ILE A 582 37.51 -5.00 -7.67
C ILE A 582 36.23 -4.45 -8.30
N THR A 583 35.08 -4.81 -7.73
CA THR A 583 33.80 -4.55 -8.39
C THR A 583 33.56 -3.04 -8.61
N THR A 584 32.82 -2.68 -9.65
CA THR A 584 32.49 -1.26 -9.93
C THR A 584 31.59 -0.62 -8.86
N GLU A 585 30.93 -1.41 -8.02
CA GLU A 585 30.23 -0.90 -6.83
C GLU A 585 31.20 -0.34 -5.78
N PHE A 586 32.44 -0.82 -5.78
CA PHE A 586 33.49 -0.42 -4.84
C PHE A 586 34.27 0.82 -5.28
N ILE A 587 33.88 1.50 -6.36
CA ILE A 587 34.52 2.76 -6.79
C ILE A 587 34.66 3.76 -5.62
N PRO A 588 33.60 4.07 -4.84
CA PRO A 588 33.75 4.94 -3.68
C PRO A 588 34.68 4.36 -2.61
N ARG A 589 34.55 3.06 -2.28
CA ARG A 589 35.36 2.45 -1.22
C ARG A 589 36.85 2.40 -1.55
N VAL A 590 37.20 2.19 -2.82
CA VAL A 590 38.58 2.28 -3.32
C VAL A 590 39.09 3.69 -3.23
N LEU A 591 38.29 4.69 -3.64
CA LEU A 591 38.68 6.09 -3.58
C LEU A 591 38.84 6.59 -2.15
N GLU A 592 37.98 6.17 -1.22
CA GLU A 592 38.13 6.44 0.20
C GLU A 592 39.49 5.93 0.69
N THR A 593 39.81 4.66 0.43
CA THR A 593 41.10 4.05 0.77
C THR A 593 42.26 4.82 0.12
N ALA A 594 42.11 5.24 -1.13
CA ALA A 594 43.11 5.99 -1.87
C ALA A 594 43.37 7.39 -1.30
N VAL A 595 42.29 8.13 -0.98
CA VAL A 595 42.33 9.47 -0.40
C VAL A 595 42.91 9.42 1.01
N ASP A 596 42.50 8.47 1.84
CA ASP A 596 43.05 8.28 3.18
C ASP A 596 44.55 7.97 3.13
N THR A 597 44.96 7.09 2.20
CA THR A 597 46.38 6.78 1.97
C THR A 597 47.15 8.03 1.52
N ALA A 598 46.59 8.83 0.61
CA ALA A 598 47.20 10.07 0.15
C ALA A 598 47.32 11.10 1.28
N ASN A 599 46.28 11.27 2.09
CA ASN A 599 46.24 12.18 3.24
C ASN A 599 47.23 11.78 4.35
N SER A 600 47.58 10.51 4.46
CA SER A 600 48.65 10.04 5.36
C SER A 600 50.08 10.40 4.89
N GLY A 601 50.21 11.12 3.77
CA GLY A 601 51.48 11.52 3.16
C GLY A 601 51.95 10.59 2.03
N ASN A 602 51.17 9.54 1.70
CA ASN A 602 51.52 8.57 0.67
C ASN A 602 50.63 8.71 -0.58
N ILE A 603 50.73 9.85 -1.26
CA ILE A 603 49.95 10.16 -2.48
C ILE A 603 50.18 9.11 -3.57
N ARG A 604 51.41 8.58 -3.67
CA ARG A 604 51.76 7.54 -4.65
C ARG A 604 50.93 6.28 -4.46
N ASP A 605 50.83 5.76 -3.23
CA ASP A 605 49.99 4.58 -2.99
C ASP A 605 48.50 4.88 -3.10
N GLY A 606 48.07 6.12 -2.84
CA GLY A 606 46.72 6.58 -3.19
C GLY A 606 46.42 6.45 -4.69
N LEU A 607 47.29 6.96 -5.56
CA LEU A 607 47.13 6.85 -7.02
C LEU A 607 47.20 5.39 -7.50
N ARG A 608 48.05 4.58 -6.85
CA ARG A 608 48.16 3.15 -7.11
C ARG A 608 46.86 2.39 -6.86
N TRP A 609 46.06 2.78 -5.88
CA TRP A 609 44.74 2.16 -5.67
C TRP A 609 43.81 2.35 -6.88
N VAL A 610 43.79 3.55 -7.46
CA VAL A 610 42.98 3.84 -8.65
C VAL A 610 43.50 3.06 -9.87
N THR A 611 44.82 2.96 -10.01
CA THR A 611 45.46 2.17 -11.08
C THR A 611 45.21 0.67 -10.91
N ALA A 612 45.34 0.14 -9.69
CA ALA A 612 45.02 -1.25 -9.38
C ALA A 612 43.55 -1.56 -9.71
N HIS A 613 42.61 -0.72 -9.29
CA HIS A 613 41.19 -0.90 -9.62
C HIS A 613 40.91 -0.90 -11.12
N ASN A 614 41.55 0.00 -11.85
CA ASN A 614 41.38 0.06 -13.29
C ASN A 614 42.05 -1.11 -14.03
N ARG A 615 43.23 -1.56 -13.59
CA ARG A 615 44.05 -2.55 -14.33
C ARG A 615 43.77 -3.99 -13.94
N LEU A 616 43.28 -4.23 -12.73
CA LEU A 616 42.99 -5.57 -12.24
C LEU A 616 41.71 -6.11 -12.88
N ARG A 617 41.85 -6.58 -14.13
CA ARG A 617 40.76 -7.06 -14.97
C ARG A 617 41.13 -8.32 -15.73
N SER A 618 40.14 -9.09 -16.15
CA SER A 618 40.33 -10.23 -17.06
C SER A 618 39.09 -10.42 -17.91
N PRO A 619 39.16 -10.87 -19.18
CA PRO A 619 37.98 -11.13 -19.99
C PRO A 619 36.93 -11.97 -19.26
N THR A 620 35.68 -11.50 -19.26
CA THR A 620 34.61 -12.06 -18.43
C THR A 620 34.38 -13.56 -18.67
N ARG A 621 34.50 -13.96 -19.95
CA ARG A 621 34.40 -15.36 -20.40
C ARG A 621 35.45 -16.31 -19.81
N TRP A 622 36.56 -15.80 -19.26
CA TRP A 622 37.60 -16.62 -18.64
C TRP A 622 37.30 -16.96 -17.17
N VAL A 623 36.33 -16.28 -16.56
CA VAL A 623 35.97 -16.44 -15.15
C VAL A 623 34.95 -17.56 -15.02
N LEU A 624 35.43 -18.79 -14.81
CA LEU A 624 34.60 -19.98 -14.58
C LEU A 624 34.68 -20.41 -13.12
N HIS A 625 33.54 -20.74 -12.53
CA HIS A 625 33.44 -21.24 -11.17
C HIS A 625 33.79 -22.74 -11.12
N ILE A 626 34.11 -23.22 -9.93
CA ILE A 626 34.45 -24.63 -9.69
C ILE A 626 33.24 -25.51 -10.08
N PRO A 627 33.41 -26.53 -10.96
CA PRO A 627 32.32 -27.39 -11.39
C PRO A 627 31.68 -28.13 -10.22
N SER A 628 30.37 -28.30 -10.24
CA SER A 628 29.65 -29.14 -9.28
C SER A 628 29.52 -30.56 -9.81
N VAL A 629 29.69 -31.56 -8.94
CA VAL A 629 29.66 -32.97 -9.32
C VAL A 629 28.60 -33.64 -8.44
N LEU A 630 27.42 -33.88 -9.01
CA LEU A 630 26.22 -34.32 -8.28
C LEU A 630 25.79 -35.74 -8.71
N PRO A 631 25.45 -36.64 -7.79
CA PRO A 631 24.97 -37.98 -8.15
C PRO A 631 23.66 -37.89 -8.96
N LEU A 632 23.57 -38.61 -10.08
CA LEU A 632 22.32 -38.73 -10.83
C LEU A 632 21.33 -39.57 -10.02
N ARG A 633 20.15 -39.01 -9.74
CA ARG A 633 19.03 -39.82 -9.24
C ARG A 633 18.62 -40.79 -10.37
N PRO A 634 18.50 -42.10 -10.11
CA PRO A 634 17.98 -43.02 -11.13
C PRO A 634 16.56 -42.60 -11.49
N ALA A 635 16.25 -42.58 -12.79
CA ALA A 635 14.88 -42.38 -13.25
C ALA A 635 13.99 -43.51 -12.70
N PRO A 636 12.75 -43.23 -12.28
CA PRO A 636 11.82 -44.30 -11.93
C PRO A 636 11.66 -45.22 -13.14
N ALA A 637 11.74 -46.54 -12.91
CA ALA A 637 11.59 -47.53 -13.98
C ALA A 637 10.25 -47.31 -14.71
N PRO A 638 10.19 -47.42 -16.04
CA PRO A 638 8.93 -47.36 -16.75
C PRO A 638 8.03 -48.51 -16.26
N GLY A 639 6.95 -48.16 -15.55
CA GLY A 639 5.87 -49.08 -15.26
C GLY A 639 5.03 -49.27 -16.51
N ASP A 640 4.47 -50.48 -16.70
CA ASP A 640 3.33 -50.61 -17.59
C ASP A 640 2.16 -49.75 -17.07
N ALA A 641 1.12 -49.55 -17.88
CA ALA A 641 -0.06 -48.76 -17.50
C ALA A 641 -0.87 -49.33 -16.30
N SER A 642 -0.37 -50.40 -15.64
CA SER A 642 -0.91 -50.99 -14.42
C SER A 642 0.02 -50.88 -13.20
N GLY A 643 1.20 -50.25 -13.35
CA GLY A 643 2.14 -49.99 -12.26
C GLY A 643 2.94 -51.21 -11.79
N ARG A 644 3.08 -52.26 -12.61
CA ARG A 644 3.92 -53.42 -12.26
C ARG A 644 5.31 -53.34 -12.93
N PRO A 645 6.39 -53.67 -12.20
CA PRO A 645 7.73 -53.71 -12.80
C PRO A 645 7.85 -54.90 -13.76
N LEU A 646 8.27 -54.62 -15.01
CA LEU A 646 8.64 -55.66 -15.98
C LEU A 646 9.89 -56.40 -15.47
N GLY A 647 9.76 -57.71 -15.28
CA GLY A 647 10.86 -58.58 -14.82
C GLY A 647 12.06 -58.52 -15.77
N SER A 648 13.26 -58.39 -15.21
CA SER A 648 14.51 -58.31 -15.96
C SER A 648 14.86 -59.65 -16.65
N PRO A 649 15.34 -59.66 -17.91
CA PRO A 649 16.04 -60.82 -18.45
C PRO A 649 17.38 -60.98 -17.74
N ARG A 650 17.71 -62.20 -17.32
CA ARG A 650 19.03 -62.56 -16.81
C ARG A 650 20.08 -62.39 -17.91
N GLY A 651 21.08 -61.55 -17.66
CA GLY A 651 22.33 -61.55 -18.43
C GLY A 651 23.04 -60.21 -18.46
N VAL A 652 24.31 -60.22 -18.06
CA VAL A 652 25.32 -59.14 -18.14
C VAL A 652 25.25 -58.09 -17.02
N GLN A 653 26.02 -58.32 -15.95
CA GLN A 653 26.51 -57.24 -15.09
C GLN A 653 27.58 -56.46 -15.89
N THR A 654 27.23 -55.28 -16.41
CA THR A 654 28.25 -54.26 -16.72
C THR A 654 28.45 -53.41 -15.48
N HIS A 655 29.70 -53.35 -14.99
CA HIS A 655 30.11 -52.40 -13.97
C HIS A 655 30.01 -50.97 -14.52
N HIS A 656 28.86 -50.33 -14.37
CA HIS A 656 28.73 -48.87 -14.46
C HIS A 656 28.63 -48.33 -13.04
N GLY A 657 29.64 -47.56 -12.61
CA GLY A 657 29.56 -46.80 -11.36
C GLY A 657 28.34 -45.85 -11.35
N PRO A 658 27.97 -45.28 -10.19
CA PRO A 658 26.82 -44.39 -10.10
C PRO A 658 26.99 -43.27 -11.11
N ALA A 659 25.99 -43.08 -11.97
CA ALA A 659 26.02 -42.01 -12.94
C ALA A 659 26.03 -40.66 -12.17
N VAL A 660 26.89 -39.73 -12.55
CA VAL A 660 27.06 -38.40 -11.92
C VAL A 660 26.87 -37.34 -12.99
N SER A 661 26.19 -36.24 -12.64
CA SER A 661 26.04 -35.04 -13.47
C SER A 661 27.10 -34.00 -13.07
N VAL A 662 27.72 -33.37 -14.07
CA VAL A 662 28.69 -32.29 -13.85
C VAL A 662 28.05 -30.97 -14.27
N GLY A 663 27.86 -30.07 -13.31
CA GLY A 663 27.34 -28.73 -13.53
C GLY A 663 28.48 -27.73 -13.72
N PHE A 664 28.32 -26.82 -14.69
CA PHE A 664 29.26 -25.72 -14.95
C PHE A 664 28.57 -24.39 -14.72
N SER A 665 29.31 -23.43 -14.19
CA SER A 665 28.89 -22.03 -14.13
C SER A 665 30.10 -21.10 -14.27
N GLY A 666 29.83 -19.85 -14.58
CA GLY A 666 30.83 -18.80 -14.71
C GLY A 666 30.20 -17.44 -14.64
N HIS A 667 31.01 -16.41 -14.78
CA HIS A 667 30.52 -15.04 -14.76
C HIS A 667 29.57 -14.76 -15.94
N VAL A 668 28.62 -13.84 -15.74
CA VAL A 668 27.67 -13.37 -16.77
C VAL A 668 28.40 -13.07 -18.09
N GLY A 669 28.06 -13.82 -19.14
CA GLY A 669 28.64 -13.70 -20.48
C GLY A 669 29.60 -14.83 -20.89
N ALA A 670 29.97 -15.74 -19.98
CA ALA A 670 30.81 -16.90 -20.28
C ALA A 670 30.03 -18.01 -21.00
N PHE A 671 28.83 -18.34 -20.52
CA PHE A 671 27.96 -19.35 -21.10
C PHE A 671 26.69 -18.75 -21.71
N ARG A 672 26.21 -19.40 -22.76
CA ARG A 672 25.01 -19.03 -23.49
C ARG A 672 24.16 -20.25 -23.85
N ARG A 673 22.88 -20.02 -24.13
CA ARG A 673 21.94 -21.04 -24.60
C ARG A 673 21.12 -20.46 -25.75
N ARG A 674 20.73 -21.32 -26.70
CA ARG A 674 19.77 -20.98 -27.75
C ARG A 674 18.35 -21.08 -27.21
N GLU A 675 17.57 -20.02 -27.39
CA GLU A 675 16.13 -19.98 -27.13
C GLU A 675 15.42 -19.49 -28.41
N GLY A 676 14.92 -20.44 -29.20
CA GLY A 676 14.44 -20.13 -30.55
C GLY A 676 15.57 -19.62 -31.43
N ASP A 677 15.38 -18.44 -32.04
CA ASP A 677 16.37 -17.75 -32.86
C ASP A 677 17.33 -16.86 -32.04
N GLU A 678 17.08 -16.68 -30.74
CA GLU A 678 17.93 -15.85 -29.87
C GLU A 678 18.96 -16.66 -29.09
N VAL A 679 20.10 -16.04 -28.80
CA VAL A 679 21.14 -16.59 -27.93
C VAL A 679 21.21 -15.76 -26.66
N VAL A 680 20.77 -16.35 -25.55
CA VAL A 680 20.70 -15.71 -24.23
C VAL A 680 21.83 -16.17 -23.32
N THR A 681 22.20 -15.34 -22.34
CA THR A 681 23.23 -15.69 -21.35
C THR A 681 22.67 -16.70 -20.35
N THR A 682 23.49 -17.68 -19.93
CA THR A 682 23.11 -18.70 -18.96
C THR A 682 24.31 -19.08 -18.07
N GLY A 683 24.13 -20.04 -17.16
CA GLY A 683 25.22 -20.62 -16.37
C GLY A 683 25.86 -19.63 -15.39
N THR A 684 25.07 -18.70 -14.82
CA THR A 684 25.56 -17.61 -13.96
C THR A 684 25.46 -17.91 -12.47
N ILE A 685 25.19 -19.16 -12.09
CA ILE A 685 25.07 -19.59 -10.69
C ILE A 685 26.38 -19.29 -9.95
N GLY A 686 26.27 -18.65 -8.78
CA GLY A 686 27.41 -18.27 -7.93
C GLY A 686 28.04 -16.90 -8.26
N THR A 687 27.57 -16.19 -9.29
CA THR A 687 28.15 -14.87 -9.64
C THR A 687 27.95 -13.83 -8.53
N GLU A 688 26.78 -13.81 -7.88
CA GLU A 688 26.49 -12.87 -6.79
C GLU A 688 27.36 -13.16 -5.56
N GLU A 689 27.34 -14.41 -5.07
CA GLU A 689 28.22 -14.86 -3.97
C GLU A 689 29.70 -14.58 -4.26
N PHE A 690 30.13 -14.73 -5.51
CA PHE A 690 31.49 -14.43 -5.93
C PHE A 690 31.81 -12.91 -5.86
N HIS A 691 30.87 -12.04 -6.26
CA HIS A 691 31.04 -10.59 -6.11
C HIS A 691 31.01 -10.17 -4.64
N ASP A 692 30.19 -10.80 -3.81
CA ASP A 692 30.14 -10.58 -2.36
C ASP A 692 31.48 -10.91 -1.73
N TRP A 693 32.05 -12.07 -2.06
CA TRP A 693 33.38 -12.45 -1.64
C TRP A 693 34.46 -11.43 -2.06
N LEU A 694 34.45 -10.94 -3.30
CA LEU A 694 35.42 -9.91 -3.74
C LEU A 694 35.31 -8.62 -2.91
N ARG A 695 34.09 -8.25 -2.52
CA ARG A 695 33.82 -7.08 -1.67
C ARG A 695 34.36 -7.28 -0.25
N GLU A 696 34.15 -8.46 0.31
CA GLU A 696 34.66 -8.85 1.62
C GLU A 696 36.20 -8.91 1.63
N GLU A 697 36.82 -9.52 0.62
CA GLU A 697 38.28 -9.59 0.49
C GLU A 697 38.92 -8.21 0.40
N PHE A 698 38.33 -7.29 -0.37
CA PHE A 698 38.82 -5.92 -0.43
C PHE A 698 38.81 -5.27 0.95
N ASN A 699 37.68 -5.34 1.66
CA ASN A 699 37.57 -4.73 2.98
C ASN A 699 38.50 -5.37 4.02
N ALA A 700 38.70 -6.69 3.95
CA ALA A 700 39.57 -7.42 4.87
C ALA A 700 41.06 -7.15 4.60
N SER A 701 41.44 -6.91 3.34
CA SER A 701 42.84 -6.97 2.90
C SER A 701 43.37 -5.67 2.29
N ASN A 702 42.59 -4.59 2.23
CA ASN A 702 43.06 -3.30 1.71
C ASN A 702 44.19 -2.67 2.55
N SER A 703 44.35 -3.06 3.82
CA SER A 703 45.44 -2.60 4.68
C SER A 703 46.83 -3.07 4.20
N LEU A 704 46.89 -4.08 3.33
CA LEU A 704 48.13 -4.56 2.70
C LEU A 704 48.71 -3.57 1.66
N GLY A 705 47.98 -2.50 1.35
CA GLY A 705 48.30 -1.59 0.26
C GLY A 705 47.99 -2.20 -1.13
N PRO A 706 48.07 -1.41 -2.20
CA PRO A 706 47.58 -1.81 -3.52
C PRO A 706 48.35 -2.98 -4.12
N LEU A 707 49.69 -2.99 -3.98
CA LEU A 707 50.53 -4.08 -4.47
C LEU A 707 50.37 -5.38 -3.66
N GLY A 708 50.26 -5.25 -2.33
CA GLY A 708 50.03 -6.38 -1.43
C GLY A 708 48.66 -7.01 -1.67
N TYR A 709 47.63 -6.19 -1.85
CA TYR A 709 46.28 -6.63 -2.16
C TYR A 709 46.20 -7.42 -3.47
N ILE A 710 46.85 -6.95 -4.55
CA ILE A 710 46.86 -7.67 -5.84
C ILE A 710 47.43 -9.09 -5.66
N ARG A 711 48.56 -9.23 -4.96
CA ARG A 711 49.19 -10.54 -4.69
C ARG A 711 48.32 -11.41 -3.79
N HIS A 712 47.73 -10.83 -2.75
CA HIS A 712 46.80 -11.54 -1.87
C HIS A 712 45.62 -12.09 -2.67
N LEU A 713 44.93 -11.24 -3.42
CA LEU A 713 43.76 -11.65 -4.20
C LEU A 713 44.14 -12.74 -5.23
N GLN A 714 45.29 -12.60 -5.89
CA GLN A 714 45.82 -13.62 -6.81
C GLN A 714 45.96 -14.99 -6.15
N SER A 715 46.44 -15.02 -4.90
CA SER A 715 46.61 -16.28 -4.13
C SER A 715 45.29 -16.96 -3.79
N GLN A 716 44.20 -16.20 -3.66
CA GLN A 716 42.89 -16.71 -3.30
C GLN A 716 42.08 -17.21 -4.51
N LEU A 717 42.51 -16.93 -5.74
CA LEU A 717 41.73 -17.30 -6.92
C LEU A 717 41.53 -18.82 -7.07
N GLY A 718 42.54 -19.62 -6.70
CA GLY A 718 42.54 -21.07 -6.93
C GLY A 718 41.48 -21.83 -6.12
N VAL A 719 41.00 -21.24 -5.02
CA VAL A 719 39.93 -21.84 -4.20
C VAL A 719 38.53 -21.39 -4.62
N ARG A 720 38.42 -20.40 -5.52
CA ARG A 720 37.13 -19.82 -5.97
C ARG A 720 36.84 -20.06 -7.45
N LEU A 721 37.88 -20.21 -8.26
CA LEU A 721 37.77 -20.35 -9.71
C LEU A 721 38.33 -21.68 -10.15
N TRP A 722 37.74 -22.19 -11.23
CA TRP A 722 38.23 -23.38 -11.85
C TRP A 722 39.48 -23.07 -12.67
N ASP A 723 40.57 -23.79 -12.38
CA ASP A 723 41.83 -23.74 -13.12
C ASP A 723 41.84 -24.68 -14.35
N GLY A 724 40.72 -25.39 -14.60
CA GLY A 724 40.62 -26.42 -15.64
C GLY A 724 41.14 -27.79 -15.22
N THR A 725 41.41 -28.01 -13.92
CA THR A 725 41.71 -29.34 -13.38
C THR A 725 40.54 -30.29 -13.61
N THR A 726 40.85 -31.53 -13.99
CA THR A 726 39.84 -32.58 -14.22
C THR A 726 39.84 -33.61 -13.10
N ALA A 727 40.60 -33.40 -12.03
CA ALA A 727 40.77 -34.39 -10.95
C ALA A 727 39.45 -34.77 -10.26
N MET A 728 38.52 -33.82 -10.15
CA MET A 728 37.19 -34.03 -9.57
C MET A 728 36.13 -34.54 -10.57
N ILE A 729 36.47 -34.61 -11.86
CA ILE A 729 35.53 -34.94 -12.92
C ILE A 729 35.73 -36.41 -13.34
N PRO A 730 34.69 -37.26 -13.27
CA PRO A 730 34.79 -38.64 -13.72
C PRO A 730 35.24 -38.75 -15.18
N VAL A 731 36.12 -39.71 -15.49
CA VAL A 731 36.71 -39.87 -16.83
C VAL A 731 35.64 -39.98 -17.93
N TYR A 732 34.53 -40.67 -17.68
CA TYR A 732 33.45 -40.81 -18.65
C TYR A 732 32.71 -39.48 -18.93
N ALA A 733 32.71 -38.54 -17.97
CA ALA A 733 32.05 -37.24 -18.13
C ALA A 733 32.89 -36.28 -18.99
N LEU A 734 34.20 -36.54 -19.15
CA LEU A 734 35.09 -35.70 -19.95
C LEU A 734 34.69 -35.63 -21.43
N THR A 735 34.11 -36.71 -21.98
CA THR A 735 33.63 -36.77 -23.36
C THR A 735 32.20 -36.26 -23.55
N GLN A 736 31.49 -35.94 -22.46
CA GLN A 736 30.13 -35.42 -22.53
C GLN A 736 30.13 -33.93 -22.90
N GLN A 737 29.05 -33.50 -23.55
CA GLN A 737 28.81 -32.08 -23.80
C GLN A 737 28.54 -31.33 -22.50
N VAL A 738 29.01 -30.10 -22.40
CA VAL A 738 28.72 -29.21 -21.25
C VAL A 738 27.22 -28.87 -21.17
N GLY A 739 26.49 -28.99 -22.28
CA GLY A 739 25.05 -28.68 -22.35
C GLY A 739 24.76 -27.17 -22.47
N MET A 740 25.80 -26.35 -22.64
CA MET A 740 25.73 -24.90 -22.88
C MET A 740 26.77 -24.50 -23.92
N LEU A 741 26.52 -23.38 -24.60
CA LEU A 741 27.48 -22.77 -25.51
C LEU A 741 28.50 -21.95 -24.71
N TYR A 742 29.78 -22.13 -24.97
CA TYR A 742 30.85 -21.32 -24.39
C TYR A 742 31.25 -20.19 -25.35
N ARG A 743 31.35 -18.96 -24.84
CA ARG A 743 31.72 -17.77 -25.61
C ARG A 743 33.24 -17.70 -25.81
N MET A 744 33.69 -17.87 -27.05
CA MET A 744 35.11 -17.79 -27.44
C MET A 744 35.61 -16.33 -27.55
N ASP A 745 36.93 -16.15 -27.60
CA ASP A 745 37.56 -14.82 -27.74
C ASP A 745 37.20 -14.12 -29.06
N ASN A 746 37.01 -14.89 -30.13
CA ASN A 746 36.54 -14.40 -31.45
C ASN A 746 35.02 -14.16 -31.49
N ARG A 747 34.33 -14.22 -30.33
CA ARG A 747 32.88 -14.04 -30.19
C ARG A 747 32.02 -15.13 -30.83
N GLU A 748 32.60 -16.27 -31.18
CA GLU A 748 31.83 -17.46 -31.55
C GLU A 748 31.33 -18.19 -30.31
N ASP A 749 30.12 -18.75 -30.41
CA ASP A 749 29.49 -19.53 -29.35
C ASP A 749 29.60 -21.02 -29.74
N LEU A 750 30.43 -21.77 -29.01
CA LEU A 750 30.76 -23.16 -29.34
C LEU A 750 30.19 -24.15 -28.33
N GLU A 751 29.68 -25.27 -28.82
CA GLU A 751 29.43 -26.46 -27.99
C GLU A 751 30.77 -27.15 -27.72
N LEU A 752 31.12 -27.24 -26.43
CA LEU A 752 32.35 -27.89 -26.01
C LEU A 752 32.01 -29.12 -25.16
N THR A 753 32.80 -30.17 -25.36
CA THR A 753 32.90 -31.25 -24.38
C THR A 753 33.55 -30.74 -23.09
N VAL A 754 33.32 -31.44 -21.99
CA VAL A 754 33.95 -31.12 -20.70
C VAL A 754 35.48 -31.11 -20.80
N ALA A 755 36.08 -32.05 -21.53
CA ALA A 755 37.52 -32.07 -21.77
C ALA A 755 38.02 -30.83 -22.53
N GLN A 756 37.30 -30.41 -23.57
CA GLN A 756 37.64 -29.23 -24.35
C GLN A 756 37.51 -27.95 -23.53
N LEU A 757 36.44 -27.83 -22.72
CA LEU A 757 36.25 -26.71 -21.81
C LEU A 757 37.35 -26.68 -20.73
N ALA A 758 37.71 -27.82 -20.15
CA ALA A 758 38.79 -27.92 -19.16
C ALA A 758 40.14 -27.48 -19.74
N LEU A 759 40.49 -27.95 -20.95
CA LEU A 759 41.70 -27.52 -21.65
C LEU A 759 41.69 -26.02 -21.91
N ARG A 760 40.55 -25.48 -22.37
CA ARG A 760 40.38 -24.06 -22.59
C ARG A 760 40.55 -23.28 -21.29
N GLN A 761 39.99 -23.79 -20.19
CA GLN A 761 40.05 -23.13 -18.90
C GLN A 761 41.47 -23.12 -18.32
N ARG A 762 42.30 -24.14 -18.57
CA ARG A 762 43.74 -24.09 -18.20
C ARG A 762 44.48 -22.94 -18.87
N LEU A 763 44.19 -22.70 -20.16
CA LEU A 763 44.77 -21.56 -20.89
C LEU A 763 44.23 -20.23 -20.37
N ASN A 764 42.91 -20.14 -20.16
CA ASN A 764 42.28 -18.96 -19.56
C ASN A 764 42.88 -18.65 -18.18
N TRP A 765 43.09 -19.66 -17.35
CA TRP A 765 43.68 -19.55 -16.02
C TRP A 765 45.08 -18.96 -16.07
N GLN A 766 45.96 -19.49 -16.93
CA GLN A 766 47.31 -18.93 -17.13
C GLN A 766 47.26 -17.46 -17.57
N ARG A 767 46.31 -17.09 -18.43
CA ARG A 767 46.12 -15.70 -18.87
C ARG A 767 45.54 -14.81 -17.77
N ILE A 768 44.66 -15.32 -16.91
CA ILE A 768 44.20 -14.58 -15.71
C ILE A 768 45.40 -14.28 -14.83
N GLN A 769 46.27 -15.26 -14.56
CA GLN A 769 47.49 -15.07 -13.76
C GLN A 769 48.42 -14.02 -14.39
N ALA A 770 48.57 -14.03 -15.72
CA ALA A 770 49.33 -13.02 -16.45
C ALA A 770 48.70 -11.61 -16.31
N ASN A 771 47.39 -11.47 -16.41
CA ASN A 771 46.70 -10.19 -16.21
C ASN A 771 46.94 -9.62 -14.79
N PHE A 772 46.99 -10.48 -13.77
CA PHE A 772 47.35 -10.05 -12.41
C PHE A 772 48.78 -9.53 -12.32
N ALA A 773 49.74 -10.19 -12.97
CA ALA A 773 51.13 -9.75 -13.04
C ALA A 773 51.28 -8.41 -13.81
N GLU A 774 50.55 -8.24 -14.91
CA GLU A 774 50.48 -6.99 -15.66
C GLU A 774 49.88 -5.86 -14.84
N ALA A 775 48.77 -6.12 -14.13
CA ALA A 775 48.14 -5.16 -13.23
C ALA A 775 49.07 -4.77 -12.07
N TYR A 776 49.79 -5.73 -11.49
CA TYR A 776 50.82 -5.47 -10.47
C TYR A 776 51.90 -4.53 -11.02
N THR A 777 52.45 -4.84 -12.19
CA THR A 777 53.52 -4.04 -12.82
C THR A 777 53.04 -2.62 -13.15
N ALA A 778 51.85 -2.48 -13.73
CA ALA A 778 51.26 -1.18 -14.03
C ALA A 778 51.03 -0.35 -12.76
N THR A 779 50.63 -1.01 -11.66
CA THR A 779 50.47 -0.37 -10.35
C THR A 779 51.83 0.02 -9.75
N GLU A 780 52.86 -0.81 -9.89
CA GLU A 780 54.19 -0.50 -9.37
C GLU A 780 54.81 0.74 -10.02
N LEU A 781 54.63 0.88 -11.34
CA LEU A 781 55.12 2.01 -12.15
C LEU A 781 54.36 3.31 -11.91
N GLU A 782 53.22 3.27 -11.22
CA GLU A 782 52.44 4.46 -10.89
C GLU A 782 53.24 5.46 -10.05
N GLY A 783 53.27 6.73 -10.49
CA GLY A 783 54.03 7.80 -9.85
C GLY A 783 55.56 7.69 -9.97
N ALA A 784 56.07 6.91 -10.93
CA ALA A 784 57.51 6.79 -11.21
C ALA A 784 58.04 7.80 -12.25
N GLY A 785 57.22 8.75 -12.70
CA GLY A 785 57.55 9.73 -13.73
C GLY A 785 57.16 11.14 -13.37
#